data_AF-A0A3P9D653-F1
#
_entry.id   AF-A0A3P9D653-F1
#
_cell.length_a   1.000
_cell.length_b   1.000
_cell.length_c   1.000
_cell.angle_alpha   90.00
_cell.angle_beta   90.00
_cell.angle_gamma   90.00
#
_symmetry.space_group_name_H-M   'P 1'
#
loop_
_entity.id
_entity.type
_entity.pdbx_description
1 polymer ?
#
loop_
_entity_poly.entity_id
_entity_poly.type
_entity_poly.pdbx_seq_one_letter_code
_entity_poly.pdbx_strand_id
1 'polypeptide(L)'
;MGRYFKQIAKSVRANGSASSGSEENVDDFLGCINIPLNEIPVMGYDTWFKLEPRSSASKVQGECHLILKLFTSQRDTALSKKETNVSIHKKLLSQIVEYEHAHREPYNWNGQVSPPAWTVLTHHAVQTDLSPLQQAIIRWQCYSSHHRTQRVCYSLLLRLLRTIDAEWDPPAGPSCVQERQLSDSFRLYTEHCLCLMKNMRQVFPCTSAALGPLQQAKHSSSAVEVTACFSQVREIWVQLAWPDSAGAFIFVTRLTDVSATYSVATLTYSYSLCIALNNIEHVRVFLGHLPRDLDWQGVERAMEESCGVEGKEQVYKALNGQLFNMDLDLQREAKRLITLLTDKMLPELRRYIQHISLSPDSINNDDAVSPLMKYLQDTMVILTENLVKENLTRVLQSMWELLLRMILDTVTENRGVQVEFYNRFQYTVEVSDYCIVLDEELRLNKCSSFELIEQYYLEKISHQKTLKHTRYGRISVKCYYDAPEQRLTVEILHAADIIALDANGLSDPFVIVELCPHHLFPMAKSQRTQVKLKTLHPVFDELFYFHVSPEQYRHRFACLTFTVMDYDWLSTNDFAGEAVAPLSDFCWPGRPNASAAGKSVQPVILHLSRSKPSGTYGSGLYHLFSRVGDREAQEFVRRLKEIEKSMEEE
;
A
#
# COMPACT_ATOMS: atom_id res chain seq x y z
N MET A 1 -46.77 -50.98 11.89
CA MET A 1 -47.77 -51.87 11.24
C MET A 1 -47.08 -53.21 10.96
N GLY A 2 -47.02 -54.20 11.85
CA GLY A 2 -48.05 -54.64 12.79
C GLY A 2 -49.12 -55.42 12.04
N ARG A 3 -48.85 -56.68 11.67
CA ARG A 3 -49.84 -57.74 11.41
C ARG A 3 -49.16 -59.10 11.21
N TYR A 4 -49.14 -59.87 12.29
CA TYR A 4 -49.21 -61.32 12.40
C TYR A 4 -49.15 -62.14 11.09
N PHE A 5 -48.09 -62.95 10.94
CA PHE A 5 -48.27 -64.30 10.40
C PHE A 5 -48.12 -65.29 11.57
N LYS A 6 -49.27 -65.83 11.96
CA LYS A 6 -49.46 -66.82 13.01
C LYS A 6 -48.54 -68.02 12.79
N GLN A 7 -47.90 -68.45 13.87
CA GLN A 7 -47.55 -69.86 14.11
C GLN A 7 -48.68 -70.79 13.66
N ILE A 8 -48.37 -71.56 12.61
CA ILE A 8 -48.93 -72.88 12.34
C ILE A 8 -47.66 -73.75 12.33
N ALA A 9 -47.31 -74.53 13.35
CA ALA A 9 -48.14 -75.47 14.08
C ALA A 9 -47.86 -75.45 15.59
N LYS A 10 -48.94 -75.28 16.36
CA LYS A 10 -49.10 -75.94 17.66
C LYS A 10 -49.18 -77.45 17.39
N SER A 11 -48.26 -78.22 17.96
CA SER A 11 -48.54 -79.58 18.44
C SER A 11 -47.99 -79.69 19.87
N VAL A 12 -48.90 -79.37 20.81
CA VAL A 12 -49.08 -79.79 22.23
C VAL A 12 -47.83 -80.03 23.11
N ARG A 13 -47.24 -79.05 23.82
CA ARG A 13 -47.50 -78.34 25.12
C ARG A 13 -47.21 -79.06 26.47
N ALA A 14 -46.27 -78.45 27.19
CA ALA A 14 -46.13 -78.23 28.64
C ALA A 14 -47.20 -78.78 29.63
N ASN A 15 -46.68 -79.50 30.65
CA ASN A 15 -47.16 -79.74 32.03
C ASN A 15 -48.55 -79.27 32.46
N GLY A 16 -49.35 -80.23 32.98
CA GLY A 16 -50.16 -80.04 34.19
C GLY A 16 -51.66 -80.35 34.08
N SER A 17 -52.09 -81.38 34.83
CA SER A 17 -53.46 -81.76 35.22
C SER A 17 -54.29 -82.63 34.27
N ALA A 18 -54.86 -83.66 34.89
CA ALA A 18 -55.43 -84.87 34.33
C ALA A 18 -56.75 -84.67 33.57
N SER A 19 -56.92 -85.39 32.46
CA SER A 19 -58.04 -86.31 32.25
C SER A 19 -57.87 -87.04 30.91
N SER A 20 -58.36 -88.26 30.92
CA SER A 20 -58.12 -89.39 30.03
C SER A 20 -58.67 -89.25 28.60
N GLY A 21 -57.89 -89.72 27.63
CA GLY A 21 -58.41 -90.58 26.54
C GLY A 21 -58.60 -89.96 25.16
N SER A 22 -57.50 -89.85 24.38
CA SER A 22 -57.46 -90.11 22.92
C SER A 22 -56.03 -89.90 22.43
N GLU A 23 -55.47 -90.87 21.72
CA GLU A 23 -54.17 -90.74 21.01
C GLU A 23 -54.23 -89.52 20.06
N GLU A 24 -53.58 -88.42 20.43
CA GLU A 24 -53.36 -87.31 19.50
C GLU A 24 -52.21 -87.72 18.57
N ASN A 25 -52.51 -87.89 17.28
CA ASN A 25 -51.51 -88.04 16.21
C ASN A 25 -50.59 -86.80 16.21
N VAL A 26 -49.45 -86.91 16.89
CA VAL A 26 -48.36 -85.92 16.82
C VAL A 26 -47.42 -86.38 15.72
N ASP A 27 -47.40 -85.66 14.60
CA ASP A 27 -46.49 -85.94 13.49
C ASP A 27 -45.02 -85.81 13.95
N ASP A 28 -44.20 -86.77 13.53
CA ASP A 28 -42.76 -86.75 13.79
C ASP A 28 -42.09 -85.57 13.06
N PHE A 29 -41.24 -84.85 13.77
CA PHE A 29 -40.49 -83.74 13.19
C PHE A 29 -39.31 -84.25 12.35
N LEU A 30 -39.38 -84.00 11.03
CA LEU A 30 -38.36 -84.44 10.08
C LEU A 30 -37.33 -83.35 9.72
N GLY A 31 -37.50 -82.10 10.15
CA GLY A 31 -36.58 -80.98 9.86
C GLY A 31 -37.27 -79.67 9.49
N CYS A 32 -36.53 -78.57 9.44
CA CYS A 32 -37.03 -77.27 8.93
C CYS A 32 -35.99 -76.54 8.08
N ILE A 33 -36.43 -75.57 7.28
CA ILE A 33 -35.58 -74.72 6.42
C ILE A 33 -35.99 -73.26 6.68
N ASN A 34 -35.02 -72.40 6.96
CA ASN A 34 -35.23 -70.97 7.16
C ASN A 34 -34.55 -70.20 6.02
N ILE A 35 -35.33 -69.50 5.19
CA ILE A 35 -34.83 -68.75 4.03
C ILE A 35 -35.07 -67.24 4.27
N PRO A 36 -34.01 -66.42 4.41
CA PRO A 36 -34.14 -64.98 4.51
C PRO A 36 -34.69 -64.37 3.22
N LEU A 37 -35.71 -63.50 3.30
CA LEU A 37 -36.34 -62.90 2.12
C LEU A 37 -35.40 -62.03 1.28
N ASN A 38 -34.37 -61.44 1.89
CA ASN A 38 -33.34 -60.64 1.21
C ASN A 38 -32.35 -61.50 0.39
N GLU A 39 -32.29 -62.80 0.65
CA GLU A 39 -31.43 -63.73 -0.07
C GLU A 39 -32.15 -64.37 -1.28
N ILE A 40 -33.44 -64.09 -1.48
CA ILE A 40 -34.19 -64.57 -2.64
C ILE A 40 -33.98 -63.57 -3.80
N PRO A 41 -33.30 -63.98 -4.89
CA PRO A 41 -33.10 -63.13 -6.06
C PRO A 41 -34.44 -62.86 -6.75
N VAL A 42 -34.52 -61.72 -7.46
CA VAL A 42 -35.75 -61.23 -8.11
C VAL A 42 -36.34 -62.23 -9.12
N MET A 43 -35.49 -63.06 -9.73
CA MET A 43 -35.91 -64.11 -10.68
C MET A 43 -36.43 -65.39 -10.00
N GLY A 44 -36.32 -65.49 -8.66
CA GLY A 44 -36.53 -66.73 -7.93
C GLY A 44 -35.39 -67.75 -8.12
N TYR A 45 -35.51 -68.93 -7.52
CA TYR A 45 -34.62 -70.06 -7.76
C TYR A 45 -35.31 -71.41 -7.55
N ASP A 46 -34.69 -72.45 -8.07
CA ASP A 46 -35.08 -73.85 -7.98
C ASP A 46 -33.88 -74.65 -7.46
N THR A 47 -33.91 -75.08 -6.20
CA THR A 47 -32.76 -75.76 -5.58
C THR A 47 -33.15 -76.64 -4.39
N TRP A 48 -32.25 -77.58 -4.05
CA TRP A 48 -32.31 -78.41 -2.86
C TRP A 48 -31.79 -77.66 -1.63
N PHE A 49 -32.53 -77.75 -0.53
CA PHE A 49 -32.18 -77.19 0.76
C PHE A 49 -32.01 -78.30 1.79
N LYS A 50 -30.90 -78.27 2.53
CA LYS A 50 -30.67 -79.23 3.61
C LYS A 50 -31.59 -78.93 4.79
N LEU A 51 -32.23 -79.97 5.31
CA LEU A 51 -33.11 -79.85 6.48
C LEU A 51 -32.26 -79.59 7.74
N GLU A 52 -32.63 -78.58 8.50
CA GLU A 52 -31.97 -78.21 9.75
C GLU A 52 -32.70 -78.78 10.97
N PRO A 53 -31.96 -79.18 12.03
CA PRO A 53 -32.55 -79.61 13.28
C PRO A 53 -33.13 -78.43 14.07
N ARG A 54 -34.20 -78.67 14.83
CA ARG A 54 -34.87 -77.65 15.66
C ARG A 54 -34.06 -77.23 16.89
N SER A 55 -33.15 -78.08 17.36
CA SER A 55 -32.28 -77.83 18.50
C SER A 55 -31.02 -78.71 18.41
N SER A 56 -29.98 -78.37 19.19
CA SER A 56 -28.71 -79.10 19.23
C SER A 56 -28.81 -80.57 19.68
N ALA A 57 -29.96 -80.98 20.22
CA ALA A 57 -30.23 -82.35 20.66
C ALA A 57 -30.91 -83.24 19.58
N SER A 58 -31.32 -82.67 18.45
CA SER A 58 -32.02 -83.39 17.37
C SER A 58 -31.07 -83.70 16.21
N LYS A 59 -31.12 -84.94 15.69
CA LYS A 59 -30.42 -85.35 14.46
C LYS A 59 -31.43 -85.41 13.32
N VAL A 60 -31.24 -84.54 12.33
CA VAL A 60 -32.04 -84.47 11.10
C VAL A 60 -31.15 -84.77 9.90
N GLN A 61 -31.66 -85.56 8.96
CA GLN A 61 -30.99 -85.91 7.70
C GLN A 61 -31.99 -85.84 6.55
N GLY A 62 -31.57 -85.27 5.42
CA GLY A 62 -32.39 -85.12 4.22
C GLY A 62 -32.32 -83.71 3.63
N GLU A 63 -32.81 -83.60 2.41
CA GLU A 63 -32.89 -82.35 1.66
C GLU A 63 -34.31 -82.19 1.10
N CYS A 64 -34.77 -80.95 0.96
CA CYS A 64 -36.06 -80.59 0.39
C CYS A 64 -35.85 -79.71 -0.85
N HIS A 65 -36.43 -80.11 -1.97
CA HIS A 65 -36.39 -79.34 -3.20
C HIS A 65 -37.50 -78.29 -3.22
N LEU A 66 -37.14 -77.02 -3.34
CA LEU A 66 -38.11 -75.91 -3.35
C LEU A 66 -37.91 -75.03 -4.59
N ILE A 67 -39.03 -74.76 -5.26
CA ILE A 67 -39.11 -73.77 -6.34
C ILE A 67 -39.78 -72.51 -5.78
N LEU A 68 -39.03 -71.42 -5.67
CA LEU A 68 -39.53 -70.14 -5.14
C LEU A 68 -39.61 -69.09 -6.25
N LYS A 69 -40.76 -68.42 -6.36
CA LYS A 69 -41.01 -67.33 -7.33
C LYS A 69 -41.59 -66.12 -6.61
N LEU A 70 -41.03 -64.94 -6.88
CA LEU A 70 -41.49 -63.66 -6.32
C LEU A 70 -42.29 -62.88 -7.37
N PHE A 71 -43.47 -62.38 -7.00
CA PHE A 71 -44.27 -61.48 -7.83
C PHE A 71 -44.77 -60.30 -7.00
N THR A 72 -44.82 -59.10 -7.60
CA THR A 72 -45.42 -57.92 -6.99
C THR A 72 -46.67 -57.54 -7.77
N SER A 73 -47.81 -57.32 -7.09
CA SER A 73 -49.12 -57.15 -7.72
C SER A 73 -49.56 -55.69 -7.91
N GLN A 74 -48.84 -54.71 -7.37
CA GLN A 74 -49.15 -53.27 -7.52
C GLN A 74 -47.88 -52.47 -7.85
N ARG A 75 -47.89 -51.78 -9.01
CA ARG A 75 -46.82 -50.88 -9.45
C ARG A 75 -47.16 -49.46 -8.95
N ASP A 76 -46.50 -49.00 -7.91
CA ASP A 76 -46.63 -47.60 -7.45
C ASP A 76 -45.95 -46.67 -8.47
N THR A 77 -46.74 -45.83 -9.13
CA THR A 77 -46.29 -44.87 -10.15
C THR A 77 -46.26 -43.43 -9.65
N ALA A 78 -46.52 -43.19 -8.35
CA ALA A 78 -46.58 -41.84 -7.78
C ALA A 78 -45.24 -41.07 -7.92
N LEU A 79 -44.11 -41.78 -7.91
CA LEU A 79 -42.78 -41.20 -8.13
C LEU A 79 -42.54 -40.77 -9.58
N SER A 80 -43.16 -41.43 -10.57
CA SER A 80 -43.02 -41.11 -12.00
C SER A 80 -43.70 -39.78 -12.38
N LYS A 81 -44.59 -39.24 -11.54
CA LYS A 81 -45.34 -38.00 -11.82
C LYS A 81 -44.65 -36.73 -11.30
N LYS A 82 -43.58 -36.85 -10.51
CA LYS A 82 -42.90 -35.71 -9.87
C LYS A 82 -41.77 -35.10 -10.70
N GLU A 83 -41.16 -35.87 -11.59
CA GLU A 83 -40.02 -35.43 -12.39
C GLU A 83 -40.30 -35.53 -13.88
N THR A 84 -39.83 -34.55 -14.64
CA THR A 84 -39.95 -34.56 -16.09
C THR A 84 -39.03 -35.63 -16.69
N ASN A 85 -39.41 -36.18 -17.84
CA ASN A 85 -38.59 -37.16 -18.57
C ASN A 85 -37.17 -36.62 -18.88
N VAL A 86 -37.06 -35.32 -19.13
CA VAL A 86 -35.80 -34.59 -19.30
C VAL A 86 -34.93 -34.67 -18.03
N SER A 87 -35.51 -34.46 -16.85
CA SER A 87 -34.82 -34.58 -15.56
C SER A 87 -34.34 -36.01 -15.31
N ILE A 88 -35.20 -36.99 -15.54
CA ILE A 88 -34.87 -38.41 -15.36
C ILE A 88 -33.73 -38.82 -16.29
N HIS A 89 -33.81 -38.44 -17.57
CA HIS A 89 -32.75 -38.73 -18.54
C HIS A 89 -31.42 -38.06 -18.19
N LYS A 90 -31.46 -36.81 -17.71
CA LYS A 90 -30.28 -36.10 -17.21
C LYS A 90 -29.64 -36.81 -16.01
N LYS A 91 -30.45 -37.27 -15.05
CA LYS A 91 -29.96 -38.01 -13.88
C LYS A 91 -29.33 -39.35 -14.28
N LEU A 92 -29.97 -40.09 -15.19
CA LEU A 92 -29.42 -41.34 -15.75
C LEU A 92 -28.06 -41.08 -16.38
N LEU A 93 -27.96 -40.07 -17.25
CA LEU A 93 -26.71 -39.74 -17.92
C LEU A 93 -25.63 -39.30 -16.90
N SER A 94 -25.95 -38.44 -15.95
CA SER A 94 -25.01 -38.01 -14.90
C SER A 94 -24.43 -39.19 -14.12
N GLN A 95 -25.27 -40.13 -13.68
CA GLN A 95 -24.82 -41.32 -12.94
C GLN A 95 -23.94 -42.24 -13.80
N ILE A 96 -24.31 -42.45 -15.07
CA ILE A 96 -23.51 -43.24 -16.01
C ILE A 96 -22.15 -42.58 -16.25
N VAL A 97 -22.12 -41.26 -16.45
CA VAL A 97 -20.90 -40.49 -16.69
C VAL A 97 -19.97 -40.55 -15.47
N GLU A 98 -20.51 -40.37 -14.26
CA GLU A 98 -19.76 -40.50 -13.01
C GLU A 98 -19.16 -41.89 -12.85
N TYR A 99 -19.95 -42.93 -13.10
CA TYR A 99 -19.49 -44.32 -13.02
C TYR A 99 -18.43 -44.63 -14.08
N GLU A 100 -18.69 -44.35 -15.36
CA GLU A 100 -17.79 -44.69 -16.47
C GLU A 100 -16.45 -43.93 -16.39
N HIS A 101 -16.47 -42.66 -15.95
CA HIS A 101 -15.24 -41.88 -15.84
C HIS A 101 -14.39 -42.32 -14.64
N ALA A 102 -15.01 -42.72 -13.54
CA ALA A 102 -14.28 -43.25 -12.37
C ALA A 102 -13.44 -44.51 -12.67
N HIS A 103 -13.79 -45.24 -13.74
CA HIS A 103 -13.10 -46.47 -14.17
C HIS A 103 -12.14 -46.24 -15.35
N ARG A 104 -11.81 -44.99 -15.69
CA ARG A 104 -10.93 -44.64 -16.82
C ARG A 104 -9.82 -43.69 -16.40
N GLU A 105 -8.76 -43.60 -17.22
CA GLU A 105 -7.66 -42.68 -16.96
C GLU A 105 -8.10 -41.21 -17.07
N PRO A 106 -7.63 -40.34 -16.17
CA PRO A 106 -7.90 -38.91 -16.23
C PRO A 106 -7.32 -38.29 -17.53
N TYR A 107 -7.96 -37.23 -18.04
CA TYR A 107 -7.57 -36.45 -19.24
C TYR A 107 -7.81 -37.07 -20.63
N ASN A 108 -7.92 -38.39 -20.75
CA ASN A 108 -8.06 -39.06 -22.07
C ASN A 108 -9.47 -39.56 -22.38
N TRP A 109 -10.44 -39.34 -21.49
CA TRP A 109 -11.80 -39.80 -21.76
C TRP A 109 -12.49 -38.94 -22.82
N ASN A 110 -12.80 -39.58 -23.94
CA ASN A 110 -13.48 -39.00 -25.11
C ASN A 110 -15.02 -38.92 -24.95
N GLY A 111 -15.53 -39.20 -23.74
CA GLY A 111 -16.96 -39.17 -23.44
C GLY A 111 -17.76 -40.40 -23.86
N GLN A 112 -17.14 -41.43 -24.43
CA GLN A 112 -17.87 -42.64 -24.80
C GLN A 112 -18.29 -43.42 -23.55
N VAL A 113 -19.59 -43.65 -23.42
CA VAL A 113 -20.18 -44.57 -22.44
C VAL A 113 -20.21 -45.99 -23.02
N SER A 114 -20.28 -47.01 -22.17
CA SER A 114 -20.32 -48.40 -22.64
C SER A 114 -21.54 -48.68 -23.54
N PRO A 115 -21.46 -49.63 -24.50
CA PRO A 115 -22.59 -49.97 -25.36
C PRO A 115 -23.90 -50.30 -24.61
N PRO A 116 -23.88 -51.02 -23.47
CA PRO A 116 -25.09 -51.24 -22.66
C PRO A 116 -25.66 -49.95 -22.09
N ALA A 117 -24.82 -49.07 -21.55
CA ALA A 117 -25.25 -47.77 -21.02
C ALA A 117 -25.83 -46.87 -22.12
N TRP A 118 -25.20 -46.86 -23.30
CA TRP A 118 -25.72 -46.17 -24.49
C TRP A 118 -27.09 -46.71 -24.92
N THR A 119 -27.29 -48.03 -24.83
CA THR A 119 -28.56 -48.68 -25.17
C THR A 119 -29.66 -48.24 -24.20
N VAL A 120 -29.39 -48.21 -22.90
CA VAL A 120 -30.32 -47.73 -21.87
C VAL A 120 -30.71 -46.27 -22.11
N LEU A 121 -29.73 -45.40 -22.37
CA LEU A 121 -29.96 -43.99 -22.66
C LEU A 121 -30.80 -43.80 -23.93
N THR A 122 -30.45 -44.50 -25.01
CA THR A 122 -31.15 -44.39 -26.30
C THR A 122 -32.59 -44.91 -26.19
N HIS A 123 -32.81 -46.05 -25.55
CA HIS A 123 -34.14 -46.58 -25.30
C HIS A 123 -34.98 -45.64 -24.44
N HIS A 124 -34.42 -45.07 -23.38
CA HIS A 124 -35.14 -44.09 -22.56
C HIS A 124 -35.50 -42.85 -23.38
N ALA A 125 -34.57 -42.32 -24.18
CA ALA A 125 -34.81 -41.13 -25.01
C ALA A 125 -35.93 -41.36 -26.03
N VAL A 126 -35.94 -42.51 -26.70
CA VAL A 126 -37.01 -42.89 -27.65
C VAL A 126 -38.34 -43.12 -26.94
N GLN A 127 -38.35 -43.81 -25.81
CA GLN A 127 -39.57 -44.08 -25.04
C GLN A 127 -40.22 -42.83 -24.45
N THR A 128 -39.44 -41.77 -24.27
CA THR A 128 -39.88 -40.51 -23.67
C THR A 128 -39.96 -39.35 -24.66
N ASP A 129 -39.77 -39.64 -25.95
CA ASP A 129 -39.86 -38.69 -27.07
C ASP A 129 -38.97 -37.44 -26.88
N LEU A 130 -37.72 -37.66 -26.44
CA LEU A 130 -36.75 -36.57 -26.28
C LEU A 130 -36.21 -36.13 -27.64
N SER A 131 -36.40 -34.84 -27.96
CA SER A 131 -35.88 -34.29 -29.22
C SER A 131 -34.34 -34.34 -29.30
N PRO A 132 -33.77 -34.37 -30.51
CA PRO A 132 -32.31 -34.31 -30.69
C PRO A 132 -31.65 -33.13 -29.96
N LEU A 133 -32.27 -31.95 -30.02
CA LEU A 133 -31.83 -30.76 -29.29
C LEU A 133 -31.87 -30.95 -27.77
N GLN A 134 -32.93 -31.54 -27.22
CA GLN A 134 -33.01 -31.83 -25.78
C GLN A 134 -31.92 -32.82 -25.35
N GLN A 135 -31.64 -33.85 -26.15
CA GLN A 135 -30.55 -34.78 -25.88
C GLN A 135 -29.18 -34.09 -25.94
N ALA A 136 -28.96 -33.19 -26.89
CA ALA A 136 -27.73 -32.41 -27.01
C ALA A 136 -27.52 -31.48 -25.79
N ILE A 137 -28.56 -30.76 -25.37
CA ILE A 137 -28.56 -29.89 -24.18
C ILE A 137 -28.25 -30.70 -22.91
N ILE A 138 -28.94 -31.84 -22.72
CA ILE A 138 -28.72 -32.71 -21.54
C ILE A 138 -27.27 -33.21 -21.52
N ARG A 139 -26.74 -33.64 -22.67
CA ARG A 139 -25.33 -34.07 -22.77
C ARG A 139 -24.40 -32.93 -22.36
N TRP A 140 -24.50 -31.75 -22.96
CA TRP A 140 -23.67 -30.61 -22.56
C TRP A 140 -23.75 -30.34 -21.06
N GLN A 141 -24.96 -30.25 -20.49
CA GLN A 141 -25.13 -29.96 -19.07
C GLN A 141 -24.49 -31.02 -18.15
N CYS A 142 -24.59 -32.30 -18.50
CA CYS A 142 -23.98 -33.39 -17.74
C CYS A 142 -22.44 -33.33 -17.84
N TYR A 143 -21.89 -33.28 -19.06
CA TYR A 143 -20.43 -33.31 -19.26
C TYR A 143 -19.74 -32.02 -18.81
N SER A 144 -20.33 -30.84 -19.00
CA SER A 144 -19.78 -29.58 -18.51
C SER A 144 -19.82 -29.50 -16.98
N SER A 145 -20.90 -30.00 -16.34
CA SER A 145 -20.96 -30.07 -14.88
C SER A 145 -19.94 -31.06 -14.33
N HIS A 146 -19.78 -32.23 -14.97
CA HIS A 146 -18.78 -33.23 -14.60
C HIS A 146 -17.36 -32.71 -14.78
N HIS A 147 -17.08 -31.92 -15.82
CA HIS A 147 -15.78 -31.30 -16.03
C HIS A 147 -15.31 -30.47 -14.82
N ARG A 148 -16.26 -29.84 -14.10
CA ARG A 148 -15.95 -29.03 -12.91
C ARG A 148 -15.47 -29.86 -11.71
N THR A 149 -15.81 -31.14 -11.65
CA THR A 149 -15.40 -32.06 -10.57
C THR A 149 -14.28 -32.98 -11.02
N GLN A 150 -14.32 -33.46 -12.27
CA GLN A 150 -13.31 -34.32 -12.88
C GLN A 150 -13.01 -33.86 -14.30
N ARG A 151 -11.74 -33.67 -14.64
CA ARG A 151 -11.35 -33.09 -15.93
C ARG A 151 -11.69 -34.02 -17.10
N VAL A 152 -12.52 -33.50 -18.00
CA VAL A 152 -12.93 -34.12 -19.28
C VAL A 152 -12.16 -33.49 -20.45
N CYS A 153 -11.97 -34.23 -21.55
CA CYS A 153 -11.30 -33.73 -22.75
C CYS A 153 -12.02 -32.54 -23.40
N TYR A 154 -11.31 -31.44 -23.68
CA TYR A 154 -11.88 -30.23 -24.30
C TYR A 154 -12.38 -30.46 -25.74
N SER A 155 -11.81 -31.43 -26.48
CA SER A 155 -12.28 -31.77 -27.81
C SER A 155 -13.71 -32.36 -27.81
N LEU A 156 -14.08 -33.07 -26.73
CA LEU A 156 -15.44 -33.55 -26.51
C LEU A 156 -16.37 -32.37 -26.20
N LEU A 157 -15.99 -31.49 -25.27
CA LEU A 157 -16.80 -30.34 -24.89
C LEU A 157 -17.09 -29.44 -26.10
N LEU A 158 -16.09 -29.18 -26.94
CA LEU A 158 -16.27 -28.45 -28.20
C LEU A 158 -17.22 -29.16 -29.16
N ARG A 159 -17.14 -30.49 -29.27
CA ARG A 159 -18.06 -31.27 -30.10
C ARG A 159 -19.50 -31.16 -29.60
N LEU A 160 -19.72 -31.22 -28.29
CA LEU A 160 -21.04 -31.08 -27.69
C LEU A 160 -21.65 -29.69 -27.96
N LEU A 161 -20.85 -28.63 -27.88
CA LEU A 161 -21.29 -27.27 -28.25
C LEU A 161 -21.69 -27.19 -29.72
N ARG A 162 -20.88 -27.74 -30.63
CA ARG A 162 -21.21 -27.81 -32.07
C ARG A 162 -22.47 -28.63 -32.36
N THR A 163 -22.74 -29.68 -31.58
CA THR A 163 -23.99 -30.44 -31.72
C THR A 163 -25.20 -29.63 -31.28
N ILE A 164 -25.10 -28.82 -30.21
CA ILE A 164 -26.19 -27.92 -29.83
C ILE A 164 -26.45 -26.90 -30.93
N ASP A 165 -25.39 -26.30 -31.47
CA ASP A 165 -25.47 -25.30 -32.54
C ASP A 165 -26.12 -25.87 -33.82
N ALA A 166 -25.74 -27.09 -34.22
CA ALA A 166 -26.29 -27.76 -35.40
C ALA A 166 -27.78 -28.15 -35.26
N GLU A 167 -28.23 -28.47 -34.04
CA GLU A 167 -29.60 -28.88 -33.74
C GLU A 167 -30.49 -27.71 -33.29
N TRP A 168 -29.97 -26.48 -33.30
CA TRP A 168 -30.68 -25.30 -32.83
C TRP A 168 -31.66 -24.79 -33.89
N ASP A 169 -32.96 -24.98 -33.65
CA ASP A 169 -34.04 -24.53 -34.54
C ASP A 169 -34.94 -23.49 -33.85
N PRO A 170 -35.01 -22.22 -34.30
CA PRO A 170 -35.81 -21.16 -33.65
C PRO A 170 -37.32 -21.44 -33.48
N PRO A 171 -38.04 -22.06 -34.45
CA PRO A 171 -39.47 -22.38 -34.32
C PRO A 171 -39.76 -23.59 -33.41
N ALA A 172 -38.80 -24.50 -33.25
CA ALA A 172 -38.90 -25.72 -32.42
C ALA A 172 -37.94 -25.66 -31.21
N GLY A 173 -37.63 -24.43 -30.75
CA GLY A 173 -36.61 -24.16 -29.75
C GLY A 173 -36.91 -24.73 -28.36
N PRO A 174 -35.90 -24.71 -27.46
CA PRO A 174 -36.07 -25.20 -26.11
C PRO A 174 -37.09 -24.33 -25.35
N SER A 175 -37.78 -24.92 -24.36
CA SER A 175 -38.63 -24.13 -23.47
C SER A 175 -37.82 -23.05 -22.74
N CYS A 176 -38.45 -21.93 -22.37
CA CYS A 176 -37.79 -20.83 -21.64
C CYS A 176 -37.02 -21.32 -20.38
N VAL A 177 -37.52 -22.36 -19.71
CA VAL A 177 -36.84 -22.99 -18.57
C VAL A 177 -35.57 -23.73 -19.00
N GLN A 178 -35.62 -24.49 -20.09
CA GLN A 178 -34.45 -25.19 -20.64
C GLN A 178 -33.39 -24.22 -21.15
N GLU A 179 -33.80 -23.11 -21.77
CA GLU A 179 -32.91 -22.05 -22.24
C GLU A 179 -32.16 -21.39 -21.07
N ARG A 180 -32.87 -21.00 -19.99
CA ARG A 180 -32.23 -20.47 -18.77
C ARG A 180 -31.24 -21.47 -18.17
N GLN A 181 -31.62 -22.74 -18.06
CA GLN A 181 -30.74 -23.79 -17.53
C GLN A 181 -29.50 -24.01 -18.41
N LEU A 182 -29.64 -23.90 -19.73
CA LEU A 182 -28.51 -23.97 -20.66
C LEU A 182 -27.60 -22.76 -20.50
N SER A 183 -28.14 -21.54 -20.44
CA SER A 183 -27.39 -20.31 -20.17
C SER A 183 -26.62 -20.39 -18.85
N ASP A 184 -27.25 -20.86 -17.77
CA ASP A 184 -26.59 -21.06 -16.48
C ASP A 184 -25.43 -22.06 -16.58
N SER A 185 -25.59 -23.12 -17.37
CA SER A 185 -24.51 -24.10 -17.59
C SER A 185 -23.31 -23.50 -18.33
N PHE A 186 -23.53 -22.62 -19.32
CA PHE A 186 -22.46 -21.89 -19.98
C PHE A 186 -21.75 -20.96 -19.02
N ARG A 187 -22.49 -20.17 -18.23
CA ARG A 187 -21.90 -19.27 -17.23
C ARG A 187 -21.03 -20.01 -16.23
N LEU A 188 -21.53 -21.10 -15.65
CA LEU A 188 -20.79 -21.91 -14.67
C LEU A 188 -19.54 -22.57 -15.29
N TYR A 189 -19.62 -22.98 -16.55
CA TYR A 189 -18.47 -23.52 -17.28
C TYR A 189 -17.41 -22.44 -17.50
N THR A 190 -17.79 -21.24 -17.98
CA THR A 190 -16.89 -20.11 -18.18
C THR A 190 -16.23 -19.68 -16.87
N GLU A 191 -16.99 -19.56 -15.78
CA GLU A 191 -16.45 -19.24 -14.44
C GLU A 191 -15.42 -20.28 -13.99
N HIS A 192 -15.69 -21.58 -14.20
CA HIS A 192 -14.75 -22.64 -13.87
C HIS A 192 -13.47 -22.56 -14.71
N CYS A 193 -13.58 -22.36 -16.04
CA CYS A 193 -12.41 -22.20 -16.91
C CYS A 193 -11.56 -20.99 -16.51
N LEU A 194 -12.18 -19.86 -16.16
CA LEU A 194 -11.46 -18.69 -15.64
C LEU A 194 -10.73 -18.99 -14.32
N CYS A 195 -11.36 -19.75 -13.41
CA CYS A 195 -10.70 -20.21 -12.18
C CYS A 195 -9.53 -21.17 -12.45
N LEU A 196 -9.63 -22.05 -13.45
CA LEU A 196 -8.52 -22.90 -13.89
C LEU A 196 -7.37 -22.05 -14.45
N MET A 197 -7.67 -21.00 -15.22
CA MET A 197 -6.67 -20.04 -15.70
C MET A 197 -6.00 -19.26 -14.57
N LYS A 198 -6.75 -18.83 -13.54
CA LYS A 198 -6.16 -18.20 -12.33
C LYS A 198 -5.17 -19.13 -11.62
N ASN A 199 -5.38 -20.44 -11.70
CA ASN A 199 -4.54 -21.47 -11.09
C ASN A 199 -3.68 -22.25 -12.11
N MET A 200 -3.37 -21.65 -13.27
CA MET A 200 -2.76 -22.37 -14.40
C MET A 200 -1.49 -23.12 -14.02
N ARG A 201 -0.69 -22.59 -13.07
CA ARG A 201 0.54 -23.25 -12.56
C ARG A 201 0.29 -24.58 -11.84
N GLN A 202 -0.81 -24.70 -11.11
CA GLN A 202 -1.19 -25.91 -10.36
C GLN A 202 -1.94 -26.89 -11.27
N VAL A 203 -2.67 -26.37 -12.25
CA VAL A 203 -3.56 -27.13 -13.12
C VAL A 203 -2.81 -27.69 -14.33
N PHE A 204 -1.93 -26.88 -14.93
CA PHE A 204 -1.10 -27.19 -16.10
C PHE A 204 0.36 -26.81 -15.79
N PRO A 205 1.07 -27.59 -14.96
CA PRO A 205 2.48 -27.33 -14.68
C PRO A 205 3.23 -27.34 -16.02
N CYS A 206 3.93 -26.24 -16.33
CA CYS A 206 4.75 -26.16 -17.54
C CYS A 206 5.90 -27.16 -17.41
N THR A 207 5.72 -28.39 -17.89
CA THR A 207 6.83 -29.29 -18.21
C THR A 207 7.52 -28.76 -19.46
N SER A 208 8.27 -27.68 -19.30
CA SER A 208 9.22 -27.25 -20.32
C SER A 208 10.62 -27.24 -19.71
N ALA A 209 11.25 -28.41 -19.83
CA ALA A 209 12.70 -28.53 -19.90
C ALA A 209 13.29 -27.91 -21.20
N ALA A 210 12.52 -27.10 -21.93
CA ALA A 210 12.93 -26.47 -23.19
C ALA A 210 13.20 -24.96 -23.07
N LEU A 211 13.32 -24.42 -21.86
CA LEU A 211 14.05 -23.16 -21.65
C LEU A 211 15.48 -23.53 -21.29
N GLY A 212 16.35 -23.58 -22.30
CA GLY A 212 17.79 -23.66 -22.08
C GLY A 212 18.26 -22.55 -21.15
N PRO A 213 19.44 -22.68 -20.52
CA PRO A 213 19.91 -21.71 -19.53
C PRO A 213 19.98 -20.32 -20.18
N LEU A 214 19.05 -19.43 -19.80
CA LEU A 214 19.10 -18.02 -20.16
C LEU A 214 20.23 -17.38 -19.34
N GLN A 215 21.45 -17.57 -19.81
CA GLN A 215 22.71 -17.21 -19.13
C GLN A 215 22.95 -15.68 -19.04
N GLN A 216 21.93 -14.86 -19.27
CA GLN A 216 21.97 -13.39 -19.25
C GLN A 216 20.79 -12.71 -18.54
N ALA A 217 19.77 -13.46 -18.08
CA ALA A 217 18.60 -12.88 -17.43
C ALA A 217 18.82 -12.70 -15.92
N LYS A 218 18.68 -11.47 -15.39
CA LYS A 218 18.79 -11.18 -13.95
C LYS A 218 17.52 -11.51 -13.14
N HIS A 219 16.52 -12.13 -13.78
CA HIS A 219 15.25 -12.55 -13.18
C HIS A 219 15.14 -14.08 -13.14
N SER A 220 14.33 -14.63 -12.24
CA SER A 220 14.15 -16.08 -12.11
C SER A 220 13.23 -16.67 -13.18
N SER A 221 13.25 -18.00 -13.31
CA SER A 221 12.38 -18.76 -14.21
C SER A 221 10.89 -18.52 -13.96
N SER A 222 10.49 -18.26 -12.72
CA SER A 222 9.10 -17.95 -12.37
C SER A 222 8.57 -16.67 -13.05
N ALA A 223 9.41 -15.65 -13.24
CA ALA A 223 9.01 -14.45 -13.97
C ALA A 223 8.80 -14.75 -15.47
N VAL A 224 9.67 -15.60 -16.04
CA VAL A 224 9.57 -16.06 -17.43
C VAL A 224 8.30 -16.90 -17.63
N GLU A 225 8.00 -17.82 -16.71
CA GLU A 225 6.78 -18.63 -16.69
C GLU A 225 5.52 -17.75 -16.70
N VAL A 226 5.50 -16.68 -15.89
CA VAL A 226 4.37 -15.74 -15.84
C VAL A 226 4.16 -15.05 -17.20
N THR A 227 5.23 -14.52 -17.79
CA THR A 227 5.12 -13.87 -19.11
C THR A 227 4.81 -14.85 -20.25
N ALA A 228 5.29 -16.09 -20.18
CA ALA A 228 4.98 -17.13 -21.15
C ALA A 228 3.51 -17.53 -21.11
N CYS A 229 2.93 -17.65 -19.90
CA CYS A 229 1.50 -17.88 -19.71
C CYS A 229 0.66 -16.79 -20.41
N PHE A 230 0.97 -15.51 -20.17
CA PHE A 230 0.24 -14.42 -20.82
C PHE A 230 0.46 -14.34 -22.32
N SER A 231 1.65 -14.74 -22.80
CA SER A 231 1.93 -14.82 -24.23
C SER A 231 1.03 -15.86 -24.91
N GLN A 232 0.77 -16.99 -24.27
CA GLN A 232 -0.18 -18.00 -24.78
C GLN A 232 -1.62 -17.46 -24.77
N VAL A 233 -2.02 -16.74 -23.73
CA VAL A 233 -3.34 -16.08 -23.68
C VAL A 233 -3.49 -15.08 -24.83
N ARG A 234 -2.45 -14.29 -25.12
CA ARG A 234 -2.42 -13.37 -26.26
C ARG A 234 -2.55 -14.11 -27.59
N GLU A 235 -1.83 -15.21 -27.78
CA GLU A 235 -1.91 -15.98 -29.02
C GLU A 235 -3.32 -16.54 -29.25
N ILE A 236 -3.94 -17.08 -28.20
CA ILE A 236 -5.34 -17.53 -28.24
C ILE A 236 -6.28 -16.35 -28.55
N TRP A 237 -6.07 -15.19 -27.93
CA TRP A 237 -6.86 -13.98 -28.18
C TRP A 237 -6.86 -13.59 -29.66
N VAL A 238 -5.69 -13.60 -30.31
CA VAL A 238 -5.56 -13.30 -31.74
C VAL A 238 -6.23 -14.37 -32.60
N GLN A 239 -6.06 -15.65 -32.25
CA GLN A 239 -6.66 -16.77 -33.00
C GLN A 239 -8.19 -16.80 -32.92
N LEU A 240 -8.78 -16.30 -31.83
CA LEU A 240 -10.23 -16.30 -31.63
C LEU A 240 -10.99 -15.42 -32.62
N ALA A 241 -10.34 -14.39 -33.20
CA ALA A 241 -10.90 -13.52 -34.24
C ALA A 241 -12.36 -13.14 -33.97
N TRP A 242 -12.62 -12.58 -32.78
CA TRP A 242 -13.94 -12.45 -32.18
C TRP A 242 -15.00 -11.89 -33.14
N PRO A 243 -16.10 -12.63 -33.40
CA PRO A 243 -17.14 -12.21 -34.35
C PRO A 243 -18.09 -11.17 -33.76
N ASP A 244 -18.27 -11.14 -32.42
CA ASP A 244 -19.03 -10.13 -31.70
C ASP A 244 -18.07 -9.28 -30.86
N SER A 245 -17.99 -8.01 -31.21
CA SER A 245 -17.03 -7.05 -30.70
C SER A 245 -17.47 -6.44 -29.34
N ALA A 246 -18.76 -6.52 -29.00
CA ALA A 246 -19.28 -6.15 -27.68
C ALA A 246 -19.06 -7.27 -26.65
N GLY A 247 -19.23 -8.54 -27.04
CA GLY A 247 -18.89 -9.70 -26.20
C GLY A 247 -17.39 -9.80 -25.87
N ALA A 248 -16.52 -9.34 -26.78
CA ALA A 248 -15.07 -9.32 -26.62
C ALA A 248 -14.62 -8.53 -25.36
N PHE A 249 -15.29 -7.42 -25.04
CA PHE A 249 -14.97 -6.57 -23.89
C PHE A 249 -15.03 -7.34 -22.56
N ILE A 250 -16.06 -8.18 -22.36
CA ILE A 250 -16.23 -8.96 -21.14
C ILE A 250 -15.05 -9.91 -20.95
N PHE A 251 -14.58 -10.53 -22.04
CA PHE A 251 -13.47 -11.47 -21.97
C PHE A 251 -12.12 -10.78 -21.77
N VAL A 252 -11.82 -9.67 -22.45
CA VAL A 252 -10.58 -8.90 -22.20
C VAL A 252 -10.50 -8.46 -20.76
N THR A 253 -11.57 -7.87 -20.22
CA THR A 253 -11.61 -7.38 -18.84
C THR A 253 -11.37 -8.50 -17.82
N ARG A 254 -11.88 -9.71 -18.10
CA ARG A 254 -11.65 -10.89 -17.25
C ARG A 254 -10.24 -11.47 -17.40
N LEU A 255 -9.68 -11.48 -18.60
CA LEU A 255 -8.30 -11.92 -18.85
C LEU A 255 -7.28 -10.98 -18.20
N THR A 256 -7.52 -9.67 -18.24
CA THR A 256 -6.69 -8.67 -17.57
C THR A 256 -6.74 -8.84 -16.05
N ASP A 257 -7.92 -9.10 -15.46
CA ASP A 257 -8.08 -9.39 -14.01
C ASP A 257 -7.36 -10.68 -13.55
N VAL A 258 -7.43 -11.75 -14.35
CA VAL A 258 -6.66 -12.98 -14.10
C VAL A 258 -5.16 -12.69 -14.09
N SER A 259 -4.72 -11.79 -14.97
CA SER A 259 -3.32 -11.42 -15.11
C SER A 259 -2.77 -10.65 -13.91
N ALA A 260 -3.60 -9.78 -13.33
CA ALA A 260 -3.35 -9.06 -12.09
C ALA A 260 -3.11 -10.01 -10.90
N THR A 261 -4.02 -10.97 -10.72
CA THR A 261 -4.02 -11.82 -9.53
C THR A 261 -2.85 -12.82 -9.54
N TYR A 262 -2.53 -13.34 -10.73
CA TYR A 262 -1.50 -14.36 -10.91
C TYR A 262 -0.07 -13.82 -10.75
N SER A 263 0.17 -12.56 -11.16
CA SER A 263 1.48 -11.92 -11.07
C SER A 263 1.89 -11.67 -9.62
N VAL A 264 1.00 -11.15 -8.77
CA VAL A 264 1.33 -10.85 -7.36
C VAL A 264 1.61 -12.12 -6.54
N ALA A 265 0.84 -13.19 -6.73
CA ALA A 265 0.97 -14.43 -5.95
C ALA A 265 2.24 -15.25 -6.26
N THR A 266 2.79 -15.12 -7.47
CA THR A 266 3.92 -15.95 -7.93
C THR A 266 5.29 -15.31 -7.65
N LEU A 267 5.34 -13.99 -7.48
CA LEU A 267 6.58 -13.21 -7.37
C LEU A 267 7.21 -13.19 -5.97
N THR A 268 6.47 -13.60 -4.93
CA THR A 268 6.88 -13.53 -3.51
C THR A 268 7.76 -14.67 -3.02
N TYR A 269 8.06 -15.68 -3.84
CA TYR A 269 8.81 -16.89 -3.45
C TYR A 269 10.32 -16.86 -3.74
N SER A 270 10.91 -15.70 -4.06
CA SER A 270 12.34 -15.62 -4.40
C SER A 270 13.21 -15.39 -3.16
N TYR A 271 14.21 -16.24 -2.94
CA TYR A 271 15.12 -16.17 -1.78
C TYR A 271 16.05 -14.94 -1.79
N SER A 272 16.32 -14.35 -2.96
CA SER A 272 17.13 -13.15 -3.13
C SER A 272 16.26 -11.93 -3.44
N LEU A 273 16.40 -10.85 -2.66
CA LEU A 273 15.64 -9.61 -2.82
C LEU A 273 15.88 -8.95 -4.19
N CYS A 274 17.11 -8.98 -4.70
CA CYS A 274 17.45 -8.41 -6.01
C CYS A 274 16.75 -9.17 -7.16
N ILE A 275 16.70 -10.50 -7.07
CA ILE A 275 16.00 -11.34 -8.05
C ILE A 275 14.49 -11.06 -7.99
N ALA A 276 13.91 -10.97 -6.78
CA ALA A 276 12.51 -10.64 -6.60
C ALA A 276 12.15 -9.27 -7.23
N LEU A 277 12.99 -8.25 -7.02
CA LEU A 277 12.83 -6.94 -7.64
C LEU A 277 12.88 -7.01 -9.17
N ASN A 278 13.85 -7.73 -9.73
CA ASN A 278 13.97 -7.92 -11.17
C ASN A 278 12.77 -8.67 -11.76
N ASN A 279 12.23 -9.66 -11.03
CA ASN A 279 11.03 -10.38 -11.45
C ASN A 279 9.83 -9.45 -11.54
N ILE A 280 9.65 -8.57 -10.55
CA ILE A 280 8.57 -7.57 -10.54
C ILE A 280 8.70 -6.64 -11.75
N GLU A 281 9.89 -6.09 -12.00
CA GLU A 281 10.08 -5.18 -13.13
C GLU A 281 9.89 -5.90 -14.48
N HIS A 282 10.36 -7.14 -14.61
CA HIS A 282 10.16 -7.95 -15.82
C HIS A 282 8.65 -8.14 -16.12
N VAL A 283 7.86 -8.52 -15.11
CA VAL A 283 6.41 -8.69 -15.26
C VAL A 283 5.73 -7.34 -15.51
N ARG A 284 6.13 -6.28 -14.80
CA ARG A 284 5.58 -4.93 -14.97
C ARG A 284 5.74 -4.40 -16.40
N VAL A 285 6.95 -4.52 -16.97
CA VAL A 285 7.23 -4.12 -18.36
C VAL A 285 6.36 -4.92 -19.34
N PHE A 286 6.24 -6.23 -19.13
CA PHE A 286 5.38 -7.08 -19.95
C PHE A 286 3.90 -6.64 -19.88
N LEU A 287 3.38 -6.38 -18.68
CA LEU A 287 1.99 -5.96 -18.49
C LEU A 287 1.71 -4.59 -19.12
N GLY A 288 2.69 -3.69 -19.13
CA GLY A 288 2.60 -2.40 -19.82
C GLY A 288 2.37 -2.51 -21.34
N HIS A 289 2.65 -3.68 -21.94
CA HIS A 289 2.39 -3.93 -23.36
C HIS A 289 1.00 -4.49 -23.66
N LEU A 290 0.22 -4.90 -22.64
CA LEU A 290 -1.13 -5.45 -22.82
C LEU A 290 -2.07 -4.60 -23.67
N PRO A 291 -2.11 -3.26 -23.54
CA PRO A 291 -3.02 -2.44 -24.36
C PRO A 291 -2.81 -2.60 -25.86
N ARG A 292 -1.54 -2.76 -26.27
CA ARG A 292 -1.15 -2.99 -27.66
C ARG A 292 -1.36 -4.45 -28.05
N ASP A 293 -0.93 -5.36 -27.19
CA ASP A 293 -0.88 -6.79 -27.49
C ASP A 293 -2.28 -7.44 -27.55
N LEU A 294 -3.27 -6.89 -26.84
CA LEU A 294 -4.67 -7.33 -26.87
C LEU A 294 -5.59 -6.39 -27.67
N ASP A 295 -5.03 -5.43 -28.42
CA ASP A 295 -5.74 -4.44 -29.24
C ASP A 295 -6.90 -3.73 -28.51
N TRP A 296 -6.60 -3.11 -27.36
CA TRP A 296 -7.62 -2.40 -26.58
C TRP A 296 -8.27 -1.26 -27.37
N GLN A 297 -7.53 -0.61 -28.27
CA GLN A 297 -8.07 0.40 -29.17
C GLN A 297 -9.08 -0.18 -30.18
N GLY A 298 -8.87 -1.41 -30.64
CA GLY A 298 -9.87 -2.16 -31.42
C GLY A 298 -11.15 -2.39 -30.62
N VAL A 299 -11.03 -2.82 -29.38
CA VAL A 299 -12.18 -3.06 -28.48
C VAL A 299 -12.93 -1.77 -28.13
N GLU A 300 -12.20 -0.68 -27.89
CA GLU A 300 -12.78 0.65 -27.65
C GLU A 300 -13.60 1.15 -28.84
N ARG A 301 -13.07 1.01 -30.07
CA ARG A 301 -13.79 1.39 -31.31
C ARG A 301 -15.02 0.54 -31.53
N ALA A 302 -14.91 -0.78 -31.33
CA ALA A 302 -16.04 -1.71 -31.42
C ALA A 302 -17.19 -1.37 -30.45
N MET A 303 -16.84 -0.98 -29.22
CA MET A 303 -17.82 -0.59 -28.21
C MET A 303 -18.43 0.80 -28.49
N GLU A 304 -17.67 1.71 -29.11
CA GLU A 304 -18.18 2.98 -29.65
C GLU A 304 -19.22 2.76 -30.74
N GLU A 305 -18.97 1.82 -31.66
CA GLU A 305 -19.88 1.46 -32.75
C GLU A 305 -21.18 0.80 -32.23
N SER A 306 -21.09 0.00 -31.18
CA SER A 306 -22.23 -0.76 -30.63
C SER A 306 -23.09 0.04 -29.64
N CYS A 307 -22.45 0.83 -28.76
CA CYS A 307 -23.08 1.48 -27.61
C CYS A 307 -22.85 3.00 -27.55
N GLY A 308 -22.23 3.59 -28.58
CA GLY A 308 -21.89 5.02 -28.61
C GLY A 308 -20.70 5.39 -27.71
N VAL A 309 -20.48 6.69 -27.56
CA VAL A 309 -19.31 7.26 -26.85
C VAL A 309 -19.24 6.82 -25.38
N GLU A 310 -20.38 6.61 -24.72
CA GLU A 310 -20.44 6.12 -23.34
C GLU A 310 -19.85 4.71 -23.20
N GLY A 311 -20.10 3.81 -24.17
CA GLY A 311 -19.54 2.46 -24.18
C GLY A 311 -18.01 2.45 -24.30
N LYS A 312 -17.47 3.33 -25.13
CA LYS A 312 -16.01 3.54 -25.25
C LYS A 312 -15.40 4.04 -23.95
N GLU A 313 -16.01 5.04 -23.32
CA GLU A 313 -15.51 5.58 -22.06
C GLU A 313 -15.53 4.52 -20.94
N GLN A 314 -16.56 3.68 -20.90
CA GLN A 314 -16.65 2.57 -19.95
C GLN A 314 -15.51 1.55 -20.15
N VAL A 315 -15.21 1.17 -21.38
CA VAL A 315 -14.11 0.24 -21.71
C VAL A 315 -12.76 0.85 -21.35
N TYR A 316 -12.54 2.10 -21.74
CA TYR A 316 -11.31 2.83 -21.43
C TYR A 316 -11.08 2.88 -19.92
N LYS A 317 -12.11 3.26 -19.14
CA LYS A 317 -12.02 3.32 -17.67
C LYS A 317 -11.78 1.94 -17.05
N ALA A 318 -12.44 0.89 -17.52
CA ALA A 318 -12.30 -0.45 -16.97
C ALA A 318 -10.89 -1.02 -17.22
N LEU A 319 -10.42 -1.02 -18.47
CA LEU A 319 -9.15 -1.65 -18.84
C LEU A 319 -7.93 -0.84 -18.35
N ASN A 320 -7.92 0.48 -18.57
CA ASN A 320 -6.83 1.33 -18.10
C ASN A 320 -6.83 1.46 -16.58
N GLY A 321 -8.01 1.49 -15.94
CA GLY A 321 -8.13 1.47 -14.49
C GLY A 321 -7.56 0.17 -13.88
N GLN A 322 -7.84 -0.98 -14.49
CA GLN A 322 -7.25 -2.25 -14.06
C GLN A 322 -5.72 -2.28 -14.21
N LEU A 323 -5.20 -1.87 -15.37
CA LEU A 323 -3.74 -1.81 -15.59
C LEU A 323 -3.05 -0.86 -14.62
N PHE A 324 -3.66 0.30 -14.36
CA PHE A 324 -3.15 1.26 -13.39
C PHE A 324 -3.08 0.67 -11.98
N ASN A 325 -4.15 0.01 -11.52
CA ASN A 325 -4.17 -0.62 -10.21
C ASN A 325 -3.13 -1.75 -10.10
N MET A 326 -2.98 -2.55 -11.15
CA MET A 326 -1.95 -3.60 -11.22
C MET A 326 -0.53 -3.03 -11.14
N ASP A 327 -0.23 -1.99 -11.92
CA ASP A 327 1.07 -1.31 -11.89
C ASP A 327 1.35 -0.73 -10.50
N LEU A 328 0.35 -0.11 -9.88
CA LEU A 328 0.44 0.44 -8.53
C LEU A 328 0.74 -0.64 -7.49
N ASP A 329 0.09 -1.79 -7.55
CA ASP A 329 0.34 -2.90 -6.62
C ASP A 329 1.75 -3.50 -6.80
N LEU A 330 2.21 -3.67 -8.05
CA LEU A 330 3.59 -4.10 -8.32
C LEU A 330 4.62 -3.07 -7.84
N GLN A 331 4.36 -1.78 -8.02
CA GLN A 331 5.22 -0.71 -7.51
C GLN A 331 5.26 -0.67 -5.98
N ARG A 332 4.12 -0.86 -5.30
CA ARG A 332 4.06 -0.95 -3.83
C ARG A 332 4.91 -2.11 -3.31
N GLU A 333 4.80 -3.27 -3.97
CA GLU A 333 5.59 -4.45 -3.60
C GLU A 333 7.09 -4.25 -3.89
N ALA A 334 7.44 -3.64 -5.02
CA ALA A 334 8.82 -3.24 -5.31
C ALA A 334 9.37 -2.30 -4.23
N LYS A 335 8.59 -1.27 -3.83
CA LYS A 335 8.98 -0.34 -2.75
C LYS A 335 9.21 -1.08 -1.43
N ARG A 336 8.33 -2.01 -1.06
CA ARG A 336 8.48 -2.85 0.13
C ARG A 336 9.80 -3.65 0.12
N LEU A 337 10.12 -4.27 -1.01
CA LEU A 337 11.37 -5.03 -1.16
C LEU A 337 12.62 -4.14 -1.16
N ILE A 338 12.53 -2.94 -1.74
CA ILE A 338 13.61 -1.93 -1.67
C ILE A 338 13.86 -1.55 -0.21
N THR A 339 12.81 -1.24 0.56
CA THR A 339 12.95 -0.94 1.99
C THR A 339 13.61 -2.09 2.77
N LEU A 340 13.18 -3.33 2.52
CA LEU A 340 13.81 -4.51 3.14
C LEU A 340 15.28 -4.68 2.75
N LEU A 341 15.66 -4.32 1.52
CA LEU A 341 17.04 -4.35 1.06
C LEU A 341 17.87 -3.25 1.74
N THR A 342 17.36 -2.02 1.80
CA THR A 342 18.05 -0.90 2.47
C THR A 342 18.15 -1.08 3.98
N ASP A 343 17.15 -1.68 4.63
CA ASP A 343 17.17 -1.98 6.07
C ASP A 343 18.30 -2.95 6.43
N LYS A 344 18.67 -3.87 5.54
CA LYS A 344 19.82 -4.76 5.73
C LYS A 344 21.16 -4.02 5.68
N MET A 345 21.22 -2.87 5.03
CA MET A 345 22.42 -2.03 4.94
C MET A 345 22.55 -1.06 6.13
N LEU A 346 21.44 -0.81 6.83
CA LEU A 346 21.35 0.15 7.93
C LEU A 346 22.41 -0.06 9.03
N PRO A 347 22.70 -1.28 9.53
CA PRO A 347 23.65 -1.47 10.63
C PRO A 347 25.08 -1.05 10.26
N GLU A 348 25.55 -1.41 9.06
CA GLU A 348 26.89 -1.07 8.58
C GLU A 348 26.99 0.42 8.28
N LEU A 349 25.99 1.01 7.60
CA LEU A 349 25.94 2.45 7.37
C LEU A 349 25.99 3.24 8.69
N ARG A 350 25.26 2.79 9.72
CA ARG A 350 25.28 3.41 11.05
C ARG A 350 26.68 3.35 11.66
N ARG A 351 27.35 2.21 11.55
CA ARG A 351 28.71 2.02 12.07
C ARG A 351 29.71 2.97 11.41
N TYR A 352 29.61 3.15 10.10
CA TYR A 352 30.50 4.07 9.37
C TYR A 352 30.22 5.55 9.67
N ILE A 353 28.95 5.95 9.80
CA ILE A 353 28.60 7.32 10.21
C ILE A 353 29.10 7.61 11.63
N GLN A 354 28.94 6.65 12.55
CA GLN A 354 29.49 6.76 13.90
C GLN A 354 31.02 6.87 13.90
N HIS A 355 31.70 6.15 13.03
CA HIS A 355 33.15 6.28 12.86
C HIS A 355 33.54 7.70 12.42
N ILE A 356 32.87 8.28 11.43
CA ILE A 356 33.10 9.66 10.98
C ILE A 356 32.84 10.66 12.11
N SER A 357 31.76 10.46 12.85
CA SER A 357 31.38 11.30 14.00
C SER A 357 32.43 11.29 15.12
N LEU A 358 32.94 10.11 15.49
CA LEU A 358 33.85 9.90 16.61
C LEU A 358 35.34 10.05 16.24
N SER A 359 35.65 10.33 14.98
CA SER A 359 37.03 10.51 14.53
C SER A 359 37.66 11.76 15.15
N PRO A 360 38.96 11.73 15.52
CA PRO A 360 39.63 12.86 16.13
C PRO A 360 39.75 14.04 15.17
N ASP A 361 39.74 15.27 15.67
CA ASP A 361 39.74 16.48 14.83
C ASP A 361 41.03 16.68 14.03
N SER A 362 42.11 15.97 14.37
CA SER A 362 43.37 15.95 13.61
C SER A 362 43.37 15.00 12.42
N ILE A 363 42.32 14.18 12.23
CA ILE A 363 42.24 13.23 11.13
C ILE A 363 42.06 13.97 9.79
N ASN A 364 42.63 13.44 8.71
CA ASN A 364 42.29 13.90 7.37
C ASN A 364 40.85 13.46 7.02
N ASN A 365 40.07 14.35 6.40
CA ASN A 365 38.73 14.06 5.93
C ASN A 365 38.67 12.82 5.02
N ASP A 366 39.68 12.65 4.14
CA ASP A 366 39.78 11.47 3.27
C ASP A 366 39.86 10.16 4.07
N ASP A 367 40.71 10.14 5.10
CA ASP A 367 40.92 8.95 5.93
C ASP A 367 39.69 8.63 6.79
N ALA A 368 38.97 9.65 7.25
CA ALA A 368 37.74 9.49 8.02
C ALA A 368 36.60 8.88 7.18
N VAL A 369 36.50 9.29 5.91
CA VAL A 369 35.38 8.96 5.00
C VAL A 369 35.66 7.73 4.12
N SER A 370 36.94 7.41 3.87
CA SER A 370 37.38 6.28 3.04
C SER A 370 36.70 4.93 3.35
N PRO A 371 36.51 4.52 4.63
CA PRO A 371 35.81 3.27 4.93
C PRO A 371 34.36 3.23 4.44
N LEU A 372 33.62 4.35 4.56
CA LEU A 372 32.25 4.48 4.05
C LEU A 372 32.24 4.42 2.53
N MET A 373 33.12 5.17 1.87
CA MET A 373 33.20 5.19 0.40
C MET A 373 33.54 3.83 -0.18
N LYS A 374 34.43 3.08 0.47
CA LYS A 374 34.74 1.70 0.07
C LYS A 374 33.52 0.79 0.19
N TYR A 375 32.79 0.85 1.30
CA TYR A 375 31.56 0.07 1.48
C TYR A 375 30.50 0.41 0.42
N LEU A 376 30.29 1.70 0.15
CA LEU A 376 29.34 2.16 -0.88
C LEU A 376 29.77 1.68 -2.27
N GLN A 377 31.06 1.78 -2.62
CA GLN A 377 31.60 1.31 -3.89
C GLN A 377 31.41 -0.20 -4.06
N ASP A 378 31.80 -0.99 -3.06
CA ASP A 378 31.65 -2.45 -3.08
C ASP A 378 30.18 -2.85 -3.22
N THR A 379 29.28 -2.15 -2.51
CA THR A 379 27.84 -2.40 -2.60
C THR A 379 27.28 -1.99 -3.97
N MET A 380 27.70 -0.86 -4.53
CA MET A 380 27.29 -0.42 -5.87
C MET A 380 27.69 -1.42 -6.95
N VAL A 381 28.87 -2.03 -6.86
CA VAL A 381 29.30 -3.10 -7.78
C VAL A 381 28.35 -4.29 -7.67
N ILE A 382 28.08 -4.78 -6.46
CA ILE A 382 27.17 -5.91 -6.23
C ILE A 382 25.77 -5.60 -6.78
N LEU A 383 25.23 -4.42 -6.50
CA LEU A 383 23.90 -4.04 -6.96
C LEU A 383 23.83 -3.88 -8.49
N THR A 384 24.88 -3.32 -9.11
CA THR A 384 24.96 -3.16 -10.57
C THR A 384 25.03 -4.50 -11.27
N GLU A 385 25.72 -5.48 -10.69
CA GLU A 385 25.75 -6.85 -11.22
C GLU A 385 24.39 -7.53 -11.09
N ASN A 386 23.69 -7.34 -9.96
CA ASN A 386 22.49 -8.11 -9.62
C ASN A 386 21.14 -7.46 -9.98
N LEU A 387 21.07 -6.15 -10.27
CA LEU A 387 19.82 -5.44 -10.58
C LEU A 387 19.74 -4.99 -12.04
N VAL A 388 18.51 -4.89 -12.56
CA VAL A 388 18.22 -4.20 -13.82
C VAL A 388 18.25 -2.68 -13.62
N LYS A 389 18.45 -1.91 -14.70
CA LYS A 389 18.67 -0.44 -14.66
C LYS A 389 17.62 0.30 -13.83
N GLU A 390 16.33 0.13 -14.12
CA GLU A 390 15.24 0.80 -13.40
C GLU A 390 15.25 0.51 -11.90
N ASN A 391 15.44 -0.76 -11.51
CA ASN A 391 15.50 -1.14 -10.09
C ASN A 391 16.79 -0.67 -9.42
N LEU A 392 17.92 -0.68 -10.15
CA LEU A 392 19.19 -0.14 -9.67
C LEU A 392 19.03 1.34 -9.31
N THR A 393 18.43 2.14 -10.20
CA THR A 393 18.18 3.57 -9.92
C THR A 393 17.30 3.76 -8.68
N ARG A 394 16.21 3.00 -8.55
CA ARG A 394 15.30 3.09 -7.38
C ARG A 394 15.99 2.68 -6.07
N VAL A 395 16.79 1.62 -6.09
CA VAL A 395 17.54 1.15 -4.91
C VAL A 395 18.62 2.16 -4.52
N LEU A 396 19.41 2.65 -5.48
CA LEU A 396 20.45 3.64 -5.21
C LEU A 396 19.87 4.94 -4.66
N GLN A 397 18.73 5.40 -5.19
CA GLN A 397 18.03 6.55 -4.64
C GLN A 397 17.61 6.31 -3.18
N SER A 398 16.98 5.16 -2.89
CA SER A 398 16.54 4.84 -1.53
C SER A 398 17.73 4.69 -0.55
N MET A 399 18.86 4.16 -1.01
CA MET A 399 20.09 4.11 -0.21
C MET A 399 20.65 5.50 0.05
N TRP A 400 20.63 6.37 -0.95
CA TRP A 400 21.11 7.74 -0.84
C TRP A 400 20.26 8.56 0.13
N GLU A 401 18.94 8.48 0.02
CA GLU A 401 18.00 9.09 0.96
C GLU A 401 18.23 8.60 2.39
N LEU A 402 18.49 7.29 2.57
CA LEU A 402 18.79 6.72 3.88
C LEU A 402 20.09 7.29 4.46
N LEU A 403 21.16 7.33 3.66
CA LEU A 403 22.46 7.87 4.06
C LEU A 403 22.34 9.34 4.46
N LEU A 404 21.72 10.17 3.62
CA LEU A 404 21.50 11.59 3.90
C LEU A 404 20.69 11.81 5.17
N ARG A 405 19.62 11.02 5.38
CA ARG A 405 18.81 11.12 6.59
C ARG A 405 19.64 10.80 7.84
N MET A 406 20.48 9.76 7.78
CA MET A 406 21.34 9.40 8.91
C MET A 406 22.43 10.44 9.20
N ILE A 407 23.00 11.06 8.16
CA ILE A 407 23.95 12.17 8.32
C ILE A 407 23.25 13.36 8.95
N LEU A 408 22.06 13.72 8.46
CA LEU A 408 21.27 14.82 9.01
C LEU A 408 20.92 14.57 10.49
N ASP A 409 20.41 13.38 10.83
CA ASP A 409 20.13 12.99 12.22
C ASP A 409 21.39 13.19 13.08
N THR A 410 22.54 12.69 12.62
CA THR A 410 23.82 12.78 13.36
C THR A 410 24.29 14.24 13.54
N VAL A 411 24.18 15.07 12.50
CA VAL A 411 24.56 16.50 12.56
C VAL A 411 23.63 17.26 13.52
N THR A 412 22.33 16.97 13.48
CA THR A 412 21.35 17.63 14.36
C THR A 412 21.49 17.21 15.83
N GLU A 413 21.90 15.97 16.10
CA GLU A 413 22.18 15.48 17.46
C GLU A 413 23.47 16.08 18.05
N ASN A 414 24.44 16.46 17.20
CA ASN A 414 25.77 16.94 17.61
C ASN A 414 25.98 18.45 17.37
N ARG A 415 24.94 19.26 17.62
CA ARG A 415 25.01 20.72 17.47
C ARG A 415 25.98 21.36 18.48
N GLY A 416 26.70 22.39 18.03
CA GLY A 416 27.65 23.15 18.85
C GLY A 416 29.03 22.50 19.07
N VAL A 417 29.34 21.41 18.36
CA VAL A 417 30.68 20.77 18.32
C VAL A 417 31.67 21.60 17.48
N GLN A 418 32.97 21.25 17.48
CA GLN A 418 34.01 21.93 16.69
C GLN A 418 33.74 21.89 15.17
N VAL A 419 34.28 22.86 14.43
CA VAL A 419 34.04 23.03 12.97
C VAL A 419 34.55 21.83 12.18
N GLU A 420 35.63 21.20 12.64
CA GLU A 420 36.26 20.01 12.09
C GLU A 420 35.27 18.85 11.98
N PHE A 421 34.34 18.70 12.95
CA PHE A 421 33.26 17.72 12.89
C PHE A 421 32.36 17.92 11.66
N TYR A 422 31.89 19.15 11.43
CA TYR A 422 31.02 19.46 10.28
C TYR A 422 31.81 19.45 8.97
N ASN A 423 33.11 19.73 8.98
CA ASN A 423 33.97 19.59 7.80
C ASN A 423 34.02 18.15 7.30
N ARG A 424 34.10 17.15 8.19
CA ARG A 424 34.08 15.73 7.82
C ARG A 424 32.77 15.33 7.13
N PHE A 425 31.63 15.79 7.64
CA PHE A 425 30.32 15.52 7.04
C PHE A 425 30.07 16.31 5.75
N GLN A 426 30.51 17.56 5.66
CA GLN A 426 30.44 18.31 4.40
C GLN A 426 31.29 17.65 3.32
N TYR A 427 32.51 17.19 3.62
CA TYR A 427 33.32 16.43 2.67
C TYR A 427 32.63 15.14 2.21
N THR A 428 31.88 14.48 3.11
CA THR A 428 31.08 13.29 2.77
C THR A 428 29.93 13.62 1.80
N VAL A 429 29.36 14.82 1.89
CA VAL A 429 28.19 15.26 1.11
C VAL A 429 28.58 15.99 -0.18
N GLU A 430 29.68 16.74 -0.22
CA GLU A 430 30.19 17.47 -1.40
C GLU A 430 30.48 16.55 -2.60
N VAL A 431 30.66 15.25 -2.35
CA VAL A 431 30.75 14.24 -3.41
C VAL A 431 29.40 14.05 -4.13
N SER A 432 28.31 14.70 -3.70
CA SER A 432 26.94 14.50 -4.21
C SER A 432 26.01 15.72 -4.09
N ASP A 433 25.50 16.20 -5.23
CA ASP A 433 24.78 17.47 -5.44
C ASP A 433 23.34 17.62 -4.85
N TYR A 434 22.89 16.78 -3.90
CA TYR A 434 21.44 16.54 -3.75
C TYR A 434 20.74 16.97 -2.43
N CYS A 435 21.34 17.77 -1.53
CA CYS A 435 20.62 18.16 -0.29
C CYS A 435 20.82 19.62 0.16
N ILE A 436 19.95 20.52 -0.29
CA ILE A 436 19.89 21.93 0.11
C ILE A 436 19.68 22.09 1.64
N VAL A 437 18.88 21.22 2.25
CA VAL A 437 18.58 21.30 3.70
C VAL A 437 19.79 20.93 4.55
N LEU A 438 20.52 19.87 4.17
CA LEU A 438 21.72 19.46 4.87
C LEU A 438 22.87 20.45 4.66
N ASP A 439 22.98 21.02 3.46
CA ASP A 439 23.96 22.06 3.16
C ASP A 439 23.75 23.32 4.03
N GLU A 440 22.50 23.78 4.17
CA GLU A 440 22.19 24.92 5.03
C GLU A 440 22.43 24.62 6.52
N GLU A 441 22.07 23.42 7.01
CA GLU A 441 22.34 23.01 8.40
C GLU A 441 23.85 22.90 8.68
N LEU A 442 24.64 22.36 7.73
CA LEU A 442 26.10 22.31 7.82
C LEU A 442 26.70 23.72 7.78
N ARG A 443 26.23 24.58 6.88
CA ARG A 443 26.68 25.98 6.74
C ARG A 443 26.47 26.74 8.06
N LEU A 444 25.27 26.66 8.63
CA LEU A 444 24.93 27.34 9.89
C LEU A 444 25.75 26.82 11.08
N ASN A 445 26.00 25.51 11.14
CA ASN A 445 26.85 24.94 12.18
C ASN A 445 28.33 25.33 12.04
N LYS A 446 28.82 25.56 10.81
CA LYS A 446 30.18 26.03 10.53
C LYS A 446 30.40 27.53 10.79
N CYS A 447 29.36 28.35 10.73
CA CYS A 447 29.47 29.78 11.00
C CYS A 447 30.06 30.05 12.39
N SER A 448 30.87 31.09 12.53
CA SER A 448 31.29 31.59 13.85
C SER A 448 30.10 32.15 14.62
N SER A 449 30.24 32.28 15.94
CA SER A 449 29.17 32.86 16.77
C SER A 449 28.91 34.31 16.40
N PHE A 450 29.93 35.05 15.96
CA PHE A 450 29.79 36.40 15.42
C PHE A 450 28.94 36.43 14.14
N GLU A 451 29.20 35.54 13.18
CA GLU A 451 28.43 35.48 11.92
C GLU A 451 26.95 35.15 12.16
N LEU A 452 26.65 34.25 13.11
CA LEU A 452 25.27 33.95 13.49
C LEU A 452 24.58 35.15 14.15
N ILE A 453 25.29 35.91 14.99
CA ILE A 453 24.78 37.15 15.59
C ILE A 453 24.53 38.21 14.49
N GLU A 454 25.44 38.34 13.53
CA GLU A 454 25.27 39.26 12.39
C GLU A 454 24.05 38.89 11.54
N GLN A 455 23.84 37.60 11.28
CA GLN A 455 22.66 37.11 10.57
C GLN A 455 21.36 37.43 11.34
N TYR A 456 21.35 37.26 12.66
CA TYR A 456 20.21 37.64 13.49
C TYR A 456 19.84 39.13 13.34
N TYR A 457 20.81 40.04 13.37
CA TYR A 457 20.53 41.47 13.20
C TYR A 457 20.05 41.82 11.78
N LEU A 458 20.55 41.14 10.74
CA LEU A 458 20.04 41.30 9.38
C LEU A 458 18.56 40.90 9.28
N GLU A 459 18.17 39.78 9.88
CA GLU A 459 16.78 39.33 9.94
C GLU A 459 15.91 40.32 10.72
N LYS A 460 16.40 40.83 11.85
CA LYS A 460 15.72 41.86 12.66
C LYS A 460 15.49 43.16 11.90
N ILE A 461 16.50 43.65 11.16
CA ILE A 461 16.39 44.82 10.28
C ILE A 461 15.38 44.58 9.15
N SER A 462 15.40 43.40 8.54
CA SER A 462 14.44 43.03 7.50
C SER A 462 13.00 43.04 8.02
N HIS A 463 12.79 42.43 9.19
CA HIS A 463 11.50 42.41 9.86
C HIS A 463 10.97 43.82 10.14
N GLN A 464 11.82 44.72 10.66
CA GLN A 464 11.45 46.11 10.90
C GLN A 464 10.89 46.80 9.65
N LYS A 465 11.50 46.57 8.47
CA LYS A 465 11.07 47.21 7.21
C LYS A 465 9.68 46.74 6.76
N THR A 466 9.24 45.57 7.21
CA THR A 466 7.92 45.02 6.89
C THR A 466 6.83 45.44 7.89
N LEU A 467 7.21 45.99 9.06
CA LEU A 467 6.29 46.45 10.09
C LEU A 467 5.66 47.81 9.72
N LYS A 468 4.37 47.79 9.38
CA LYS A 468 3.62 49.02 9.00
C LYS A 468 2.63 49.50 10.05
N HIS A 469 2.08 48.61 10.88
CA HIS A 469 1.21 48.95 12.02
C HIS A 469 1.33 47.90 13.11
N THR A 470 1.53 48.34 14.35
CA THR A 470 1.60 47.47 15.53
C THR A 470 0.75 48.05 16.65
N ARG A 471 0.24 47.17 17.52
CA ARG A 471 -0.53 47.53 18.71
C ARG A 471 0.34 47.97 19.90
N TYR A 472 1.66 48.01 19.72
CA TYR A 472 2.64 48.26 20.77
C TYR A 472 3.20 49.69 20.74
N GLY A 473 2.71 50.51 19.80
CA GLY A 473 3.10 51.89 19.63
C GLY A 473 4.19 52.12 18.60
N ARG A 474 4.64 53.38 18.53
CA ARG A 474 5.66 53.85 17.59
C ARG A 474 6.58 54.86 18.27
N ILE A 475 7.84 54.90 17.84
CA ILE A 475 8.84 55.87 18.29
C ILE A 475 9.28 56.75 17.12
N SER A 476 9.42 58.05 17.37
CA SER A 476 9.91 59.03 16.41
C SER A 476 11.34 59.43 16.78
N VAL A 477 12.28 59.10 15.90
CA VAL A 477 13.72 59.32 16.12
C VAL A 477 14.32 60.12 14.99
N LYS A 478 15.38 60.88 15.27
CA LYS A 478 16.17 61.56 14.25
C LYS A 478 17.63 61.23 14.48
N CYS A 479 18.27 60.65 13.48
CA CYS A 479 19.66 60.25 13.58
C CYS A 479 20.46 60.88 12.44
N TYR A 480 21.65 61.37 12.76
CA TYR A 480 22.57 61.91 11.77
C TYR A 480 24.01 61.65 12.18
N TYR A 481 24.84 61.45 11.16
CA TYR A 481 26.24 61.17 11.38
C TYR A 481 27.10 62.41 11.09
N ASP A 482 27.97 62.76 12.04
CA ASP A 482 28.98 63.82 11.97
C ASP A 482 30.36 63.22 11.64
N ALA A 483 30.77 63.25 10.36
CA ALA A 483 32.02 62.66 9.87
C ALA A 483 33.31 63.22 10.47
N PRO A 484 33.48 64.55 10.55
CA PRO A 484 34.66 65.13 11.19
C PRO A 484 34.89 64.61 12.61
N GLU A 485 33.81 64.49 13.40
CA GLU A 485 33.85 64.06 14.81
C GLU A 485 33.70 62.54 14.99
N GLN A 486 33.55 61.79 13.89
CA GLN A 486 33.19 60.37 13.87
C GLN A 486 32.07 59.98 14.86
N ARG A 487 31.02 60.81 14.87
CA ARG A 487 29.99 60.78 15.91
C ARG A 487 28.60 60.63 15.31
N LEU A 488 27.90 59.57 15.72
CA LEU A 488 26.48 59.38 15.47
C LEU A 488 25.68 60.10 16.56
N THR A 489 24.84 61.04 16.14
CA THR A 489 23.89 61.72 17.03
C THR A 489 22.52 61.10 16.85
N VAL A 490 21.88 60.74 17.96
CA VAL A 490 20.56 60.10 18.02
C VAL A 490 19.65 60.95 18.89
N GLU A 491 18.61 61.51 18.28
CA GLU A 491 17.61 62.35 18.94
C GLU A 491 16.32 61.55 19.08
N ILE A 492 15.90 61.30 20.32
CA ILE A 492 14.62 60.66 20.64
C ILE A 492 13.60 61.76 20.88
N LEU A 493 12.65 61.94 19.96
CA LEU A 493 11.69 63.04 20.00
C LEU A 493 10.51 62.68 20.92
N HIS A 494 9.69 61.72 20.46
CA HIS A 494 8.53 61.26 21.20
C HIS A 494 8.19 59.83 20.82
N ALA A 495 7.37 59.17 21.64
CA ALA A 495 6.68 57.95 21.27
C ALA A 495 5.16 58.17 21.35
N ALA A 496 4.39 57.32 20.66
CA ALA A 496 2.94 57.43 20.62
C ALA A 496 2.28 56.06 20.60
N ASP A 497 1.10 55.99 21.21
CA ASP A 497 0.27 54.79 21.30
C ASP A 497 1.03 53.62 21.96
N ILE A 498 1.87 53.93 22.96
CA ILE A 498 2.55 52.90 23.76
C ILE A 498 1.49 52.04 24.46
N ILE A 499 1.78 50.74 24.62
CA ILE A 499 0.91 49.83 25.35
C ILE A 499 0.84 50.23 26.83
N ALA A 500 -0.36 50.23 27.41
CA ALA A 500 -0.53 50.41 28.85
C ALA A 500 -0.14 49.12 29.59
N LEU A 501 0.86 49.22 30.47
CA LEU A 501 1.34 48.10 31.28
C LEU A 501 0.95 48.26 32.76
N ASP A 502 0.77 49.49 33.25
CA ASP A 502 0.29 49.72 34.61
C ASP A 502 -1.20 49.42 34.78
N ALA A 503 -1.56 49.00 36.00
CA ALA A 503 -2.96 48.87 36.43
C ALA A 503 -3.79 50.18 36.32
N ASN A 504 -3.13 51.33 36.20
CA ASN A 504 -3.77 52.63 36.02
C ASN A 504 -4.24 52.90 34.57
N GLY A 505 -3.92 52.00 33.62
CA GLY A 505 -4.24 52.14 32.20
C GLY A 505 -3.31 53.07 31.41
N LEU A 506 -2.17 53.44 32.00
CA LEU A 506 -1.08 54.22 31.42
C LEU A 506 0.25 53.45 31.60
N SER A 507 1.37 54.11 31.34
CA SER A 507 2.72 53.61 31.59
C SER A 507 3.63 54.78 31.98
N ASP A 508 4.78 54.47 32.56
CA ASP A 508 5.92 55.34 32.86
C ASP A 508 7.10 55.07 31.88
N PRO A 509 6.93 55.32 30.56
CA PRO A 509 7.90 54.86 29.56
C PRO A 509 9.26 55.58 29.61
N PHE A 510 10.32 54.81 29.33
CA PHE A 510 11.65 55.30 28.97
C PHE A 510 12.24 54.47 27.83
N VAL A 511 13.19 55.02 27.09
CA VAL A 511 13.81 54.36 25.93
C VAL A 511 15.28 54.08 26.23
N ILE A 512 15.69 52.83 26.04
CA ILE A 512 17.08 52.40 26.02
C ILE A 512 17.55 52.41 24.57
N VAL A 513 18.66 53.10 24.30
CA VAL A 513 19.30 53.21 22.99
C VAL A 513 20.61 52.44 23.03
N GLU A 514 20.74 51.46 22.15
CA GLU A 514 21.91 50.60 22.05
C GLU A 514 22.42 50.52 20.61
N LEU A 515 23.75 50.39 20.49
CA LEU A 515 24.43 50.22 19.21
C LEU A 515 24.82 48.75 19.06
N CYS A 516 24.35 48.10 17.99
CA CYS A 516 24.44 46.67 17.81
C CYS A 516 25.05 46.28 16.45
N PRO A 517 25.73 45.12 16.35
CA PRO A 517 26.00 44.15 17.42
C PRO A 517 27.17 44.54 18.34
N HIS A 518 27.22 43.97 19.55
CA HIS A 518 28.21 44.34 20.58
C HIS A 518 29.66 44.08 20.15
N HIS A 519 29.93 42.99 19.41
CA HIS A 519 31.28 42.69 18.93
C HIS A 519 31.82 43.71 17.93
N LEU A 520 30.94 44.36 17.15
CA LEU A 520 31.32 45.46 16.27
C LEU A 520 31.52 46.77 17.05
N PHE A 521 30.80 46.94 18.17
CA PHE A 521 30.78 48.15 19.00
C PHE A 521 31.11 47.88 20.48
N PRO A 522 32.27 47.29 20.81
CA PRO A 522 32.55 46.81 22.16
C PRO A 522 32.65 47.94 23.19
N MET A 523 32.99 49.15 22.75
CA MET A 523 33.13 50.33 23.60
C MET A 523 31.83 51.14 23.73
N ALA A 524 30.80 50.83 22.93
CA ALA A 524 29.53 51.55 22.97
C ALA A 524 28.71 51.05 24.17
N LYS A 525 28.44 51.96 25.11
CA LYS A 525 27.56 51.69 26.25
C LYS A 525 26.12 52.01 25.89
N SER A 526 25.18 51.23 26.44
CA SER A 526 23.76 51.55 26.38
C SER A 526 23.48 52.87 27.09
N GLN A 527 22.58 53.66 26.52
CA GLN A 527 22.14 54.96 27.06
C GLN A 527 20.62 54.91 27.21
N ARG A 528 20.05 55.71 28.11
CA ARG A 528 18.59 55.74 28.32
C ARG A 528 18.05 57.15 28.51
N THR A 529 16.80 57.36 28.11
CA THR A 529 16.08 58.61 28.37
C THR A 529 15.69 58.75 29.83
N GLN A 530 15.19 59.92 30.21
CA GLN A 530 14.42 60.09 31.43
C GLN A 530 13.07 59.37 31.33
N VAL A 531 12.57 58.93 32.48
CA VAL A 531 11.25 58.32 32.64
C VAL A 531 10.17 59.40 32.51
N LYS A 532 9.13 59.14 31.71
CA LYS A 532 7.98 60.05 31.57
C LYS A 532 6.78 59.42 32.23
N LEU A 533 6.32 60.01 33.32
CA LEU A 533 5.29 59.40 34.15
C LEU A 533 3.89 59.49 33.52
N LYS A 534 3.12 58.40 33.65
CA LYS A 534 1.67 58.30 33.38
C LYS A 534 1.27 58.81 32.01
N THR A 535 1.91 58.29 30.97
CA THR A 535 1.63 58.68 29.58
C THR A 535 1.88 57.55 28.59
N LEU A 536 0.97 57.42 27.60
CA LEU A 536 1.16 56.56 26.43
C LEU A 536 1.74 57.32 25.23
N HIS A 537 1.99 58.62 25.40
CA HIS A 537 2.51 59.53 24.40
C HIS A 537 3.67 60.38 24.97
N PRO A 538 4.77 59.74 25.41
CA PRO A 538 5.87 60.46 26.03
C PRO A 538 6.60 61.36 25.02
N VAL A 539 6.88 62.59 25.45
CA VAL A 539 7.79 63.51 24.75
C VAL A 539 9.11 63.51 25.52
N PHE A 540 10.17 63.04 24.86
CA PHE A 540 11.50 62.92 25.41
C PHE A 540 12.34 64.15 25.08
N ASP A 541 12.49 64.46 23.79
CA ASP A 541 13.39 65.49 23.25
C ASP A 541 14.82 65.39 23.80
N GLU A 542 15.38 64.17 23.80
CA GLU A 542 16.69 63.85 24.36
C GLU A 542 17.70 63.44 23.28
N LEU A 543 18.96 63.83 23.45
CA LEU A 543 20.06 63.61 22.51
C LEU A 543 21.11 62.67 23.09
N PHE A 544 21.51 61.68 22.29
CA PHE A 544 22.55 60.70 22.62
C PHE A 544 23.66 60.74 21.58
N TYR A 545 24.88 60.43 22.02
CA TYR A 545 26.07 60.44 21.19
C TYR A 545 26.78 59.09 21.23
N PHE A 546 27.11 58.57 20.06
CA PHE A 546 27.90 57.34 19.92
C PHE A 546 29.10 57.61 19.01
N HIS A 547 30.28 57.14 19.42
CA HIS A 547 31.45 57.15 18.56
C HIS A 547 31.42 55.93 17.65
N VAL A 548 31.43 56.14 16.33
CA VAL A 548 31.26 55.09 15.32
C VAL A 548 32.24 55.37 14.21
N SER A 549 33.17 54.48 13.91
CA SER A 549 34.10 54.70 12.80
C SER A 549 33.40 54.57 11.43
N PRO A 550 33.93 55.16 10.36
CA PRO A 550 33.39 55.01 9.01
C PRO A 550 33.41 53.56 8.50
N GLU A 551 34.28 52.72 9.04
CA GLU A 551 34.35 51.29 8.72
C GLU A 551 33.18 50.55 9.39
N GLN A 552 32.98 50.76 10.69
CA GLN A 552 31.88 50.16 11.45
C GLN A 552 30.51 50.54 10.86
N TYR A 553 30.36 51.78 10.41
CA TYR A 553 29.11 52.29 9.82
C TYR A 553 28.70 51.56 8.51
N ARG A 554 29.67 51.01 7.76
CA ARG A 554 29.41 50.39 6.44
C ARG A 554 28.84 48.99 6.52
N HIS A 555 28.90 48.33 7.68
CA HIS A 555 28.38 46.98 7.83
C HIS A 555 26.85 46.97 7.73
N ARG A 556 26.30 46.10 6.87
CA ARG A 556 24.86 46.03 6.62
C ARG A 556 24.03 45.61 7.85
N PHE A 557 24.66 44.91 8.78
CA PHE A 557 24.07 44.45 10.04
C PHE A 557 24.20 45.45 11.18
N ALA A 558 24.95 46.54 11.00
CA ALA A 558 25.11 47.57 12.02
C ALA A 558 23.80 48.37 12.17
N CYS A 559 23.28 48.43 13.39
CA CYS A 559 21.99 49.08 13.68
C CYS A 559 21.93 49.68 15.09
N LEU A 560 20.96 50.58 15.28
CA LEU A 560 20.50 51.02 16.59
C LEU A 560 19.28 50.19 16.99
N THR A 561 19.26 49.74 18.24
CA THR A 561 18.07 49.18 18.90
C THR A 561 17.50 50.25 19.84
N PHE A 562 16.17 50.39 19.79
CA PHE A 562 15.39 51.27 20.64
C PHE A 562 14.42 50.41 21.45
N THR A 563 14.76 50.15 22.70
CA THR A 563 13.95 49.33 23.60
C THR A 563 13.15 50.24 24.52
N VAL A 564 11.84 50.25 24.35
CA VAL A 564 10.91 50.98 25.21
C VAL A 564 10.53 50.09 26.38
N MET A 565 10.79 50.58 27.58
CA MET A 565 10.51 49.91 28.84
C MET A 565 9.54 50.77 29.65
N ASP A 566 8.74 50.13 30.50
CA ASP A 566 7.97 50.77 31.55
C ASP A 566 8.76 50.76 32.86
N TYR A 567 8.75 51.87 33.60
CA TYR A 567 9.50 51.97 34.84
C TYR A 567 8.63 51.61 36.05
N ASP A 568 9.01 50.55 36.74
CA ASP A 568 8.35 50.13 37.97
C ASP A 568 9.17 50.42 39.21
N TRP A 569 8.51 50.98 40.22
CA TRP A 569 9.18 51.32 41.47
C TRP A 569 9.33 50.13 42.45
N LEU A 570 8.44 49.12 42.34
CA LEU A 570 8.40 47.92 43.21
C LEU A 570 8.75 46.60 42.52
N SER A 571 8.77 46.58 41.20
CA SER A 571 9.03 45.39 40.39
C SER A 571 10.15 45.64 39.39
N THR A 572 10.47 44.61 38.63
CA THR A 572 11.25 44.67 37.41
C THR A 572 10.51 45.51 36.37
N ASN A 573 11.26 46.27 35.57
CA ASN A 573 10.72 47.10 34.51
C ASN A 573 10.12 46.24 33.39
N ASP A 574 8.91 46.57 32.94
CA ASP A 574 8.22 45.81 31.90
C ASP A 574 8.64 46.21 30.49
N PHE A 575 8.73 45.22 29.60
CA PHE A 575 9.07 45.47 28.20
C PHE A 575 7.85 45.92 27.40
N ALA A 576 7.83 47.18 26.96
CA ALA A 576 6.73 47.74 26.16
C ALA A 576 6.87 47.43 24.66
N GLY A 577 8.10 47.43 24.13
CA GLY A 577 8.37 47.07 22.74
C GLY A 577 9.73 47.54 22.26
N GLU A 578 10.20 46.96 21.16
CA GLU A 578 11.48 47.31 20.55
C GLU A 578 11.31 47.67 19.07
N ALA A 579 12.10 48.65 18.64
CA ALA A 579 12.31 48.99 17.25
C ALA A 579 13.80 48.95 16.89
N VAL A 580 14.13 48.65 15.64
CA VAL A 580 15.50 48.68 15.12
C VAL A 580 15.63 49.70 14.00
N ALA A 581 16.80 50.31 13.83
CA ALA A 581 17.10 51.12 12.66
C ALA A 581 18.52 50.84 12.16
N PRO A 582 18.70 50.40 10.92
CA PRO A 582 20.03 50.15 10.39
C PRO A 582 20.78 51.47 10.20
N LEU A 583 22.09 51.46 10.48
CA LEU A 583 22.91 52.67 10.32
C LEU A 583 22.91 53.17 8.87
N SER A 584 22.73 52.25 7.90
CA SER A 584 22.66 52.60 6.48
C SER A 584 21.53 53.57 6.11
N ASP A 585 20.47 53.64 6.92
CA ASP A 585 19.31 54.49 6.67
C ASP A 585 19.59 55.96 7.05
N PHE A 586 20.67 56.22 7.79
CA PHE A 586 21.06 57.57 8.19
C PHE A 586 22.08 58.19 7.23
N CYS A 587 22.05 59.52 7.08
CA CYS A 587 22.97 60.23 6.21
C CYS A 587 24.39 60.27 6.80
N TRP A 588 25.38 59.79 6.03
CA TRP A 588 26.82 59.98 6.26
C TRP A 588 27.42 60.71 5.04
N PRO A 589 28.39 61.63 5.21
CA PRO A 589 28.99 62.38 4.11
C PRO A 589 29.83 61.49 3.19
N GLY A 590 29.30 61.27 1.98
CA GLY A 590 29.83 60.32 0.99
C GLY A 590 28.74 59.58 0.21
N ARG A 591 27.47 59.67 0.62
CA ARG A 591 26.30 59.34 -0.22
C ARG A 591 25.75 60.58 -0.93
N PRO A 592 25.18 60.45 -2.14
CA PRO A 592 24.77 61.59 -3.00
C PRO A 592 23.70 62.54 -2.43
N ASN A 593 23.07 62.22 -1.29
CA ASN A 593 22.01 63.03 -0.68
C ASN A 593 22.38 63.68 0.69
N ALA A 594 23.65 63.66 1.11
CA ALA A 594 24.02 64.14 2.46
C ALA A 594 24.26 65.67 2.50
N SER A 595 23.37 66.42 3.16
CA SER A 595 23.59 67.84 3.51
C SER A 595 24.52 67.95 4.72
N ALA A 596 25.47 68.89 4.66
CA ALA A 596 26.63 69.00 5.53
C ALA A 596 26.38 69.51 6.97
N ALA A 597 25.15 69.50 7.51
CA ALA A 597 24.91 70.15 8.80
C ALA A 597 23.68 69.70 9.61
N GLY A 598 23.13 68.48 9.45
CA GLY A 598 22.09 67.92 10.34
C GLY A 598 20.74 68.69 10.47
N LYS A 599 20.62 69.89 9.90
CA LYS A 599 19.49 70.82 10.07
C LYS A 599 18.26 70.49 9.23
N SER A 600 18.34 69.50 8.33
CA SER A 600 17.24 69.10 7.44
C SER A 600 16.96 67.58 7.46
N VAL A 601 17.36 66.87 8.52
CA VAL A 601 17.05 65.44 8.64
C VAL A 601 15.62 65.29 9.15
N GLN A 602 14.76 64.65 8.36
CA GLN A 602 13.39 64.36 8.76
C GLN A 602 13.38 63.26 9.84
N PRO A 603 12.47 63.34 10.83
CA PRO A 603 12.25 62.26 11.77
C PRO A 603 11.82 60.97 11.07
N VAL A 604 12.35 59.84 11.54
CA VAL A 604 11.95 58.50 11.13
C VAL A 604 11.01 57.94 12.19
N ILE A 605 9.85 57.45 11.75
CA ILE A 605 8.89 56.76 12.61
C ILE A 605 9.17 55.26 12.52
N LEU A 606 9.44 54.63 13.65
CA LEU A 606 9.65 53.20 13.76
C LEU A 606 8.52 52.58 14.60
N HIS A 607 7.93 51.50 14.09
CA HIS A 607 6.91 50.75 14.81
C HIS A 607 7.55 49.78 15.81
N LEU A 608 7.00 49.74 17.02
CA LEU A 608 7.47 48.88 18.10
C LEU A 608 6.91 47.46 17.94
N SER A 609 7.74 46.48 18.24
CA SER A 609 7.40 45.06 18.20
C SER A 609 7.66 44.39 19.55
N ARG A 610 6.79 43.43 19.93
CA ARG A 610 6.96 42.55 21.10
C ARG A 610 7.12 41.09 20.66
N SER A 611 8.04 40.84 19.74
CA SER A 611 8.27 39.51 19.17
C SER A 611 9.25 38.74 20.03
N LYS A 612 8.90 37.53 20.51
CA LYS A 612 9.85 36.66 21.22
C LYS A 612 11.01 36.31 20.27
N PRO A 613 12.27 36.62 20.62
CA PRO A 613 13.45 36.27 19.82
C PRO A 613 13.46 34.80 19.38
N SER A 614 13.11 33.89 20.28
CA SER A 614 13.04 32.43 20.05
C SER A 614 12.01 31.97 19.02
N GLY A 615 10.95 32.76 18.77
CA GLY A 615 9.88 32.40 17.83
C GLY A 615 9.85 33.20 16.53
N THR A 616 10.63 34.29 16.44
CA THR A 616 10.51 35.28 15.37
C THR A 616 11.71 35.29 14.40
N TYR A 617 12.91 34.98 14.90
CA TYR A 617 14.15 35.05 14.12
C TYR A 617 14.75 33.65 14.00
N GLY A 618 15.14 33.28 12.77
CA GLY A 618 15.23 31.91 12.27
C GLY A 618 16.44 31.09 12.75
N SER A 619 16.67 29.98 12.03
CA SER A 619 17.59 28.87 12.34
C SER A 619 18.91 29.26 13.03
N GLY A 620 19.55 30.36 12.64
CA GLY A 620 20.81 30.84 13.24
C GLY A 620 20.74 31.11 14.75
N LEU A 621 19.60 31.59 15.26
CA LEU A 621 19.39 31.84 16.69
C LEU A 621 19.29 30.53 17.50
N TYR A 622 18.71 29.48 16.89
CA TYR A 622 18.70 28.14 17.47
C TYR A 622 20.12 27.55 17.58
N HIS A 623 20.97 27.75 16.56
CA HIS A 623 22.37 27.34 16.61
C HIS A 623 23.15 28.08 17.71
N LEU A 624 22.90 29.38 17.92
CA LEU A 624 23.50 30.12 19.04
C LEU A 624 23.08 29.55 20.41
N PHE A 625 21.82 29.15 20.60
CA PHE A 625 21.38 28.49 21.84
C PHE A 625 22.11 27.19 22.14
N SER A 626 22.48 26.43 21.10
CA SER A 626 23.16 25.14 21.25
C SER A 626 24.65 25.24 21.63
N ARG A 627 25.27 26.42 21.49
CA ARG A 627 26.71 26.63 21.75
C ARG A 627 27.00 26.89 23.22
N VAL A 628 26.88 25.86 24.06
CA VAL A 628 27.05 25.98 25.53
C VAL A 628 28.49 26.33 25.95
N GLY A 629 29.49 25.95 25.15
CA GLY A 629 30.91 26.21 25.42
C GLY A 629 31.46 27.54 24.88
N ASP A 630 30.69 28.26 24.07
CA ASP A 630 31.12 29.52 23.45
C ASP A 630 30.65 30.71 24.30
N ARG A 631 31.61 31.46 24.86
CA ARG A 631 31.32 32.59 25.75
C ARG A 631 30.50 33.69 25.07
N GLU A 632 30.79 34.01 23.81
CA GLU A 632 30.09 35.09 23.10
C GLU A 632 28.65 34.70 22.81
N ALA A 633 28.44 33.47 22.33
CA ALA A 633 27.10 32.94 22.10
C ALA A 633 26.27 32.91 23.40
N GLN A 634 26.89 32.50 24.51
CA GLN A 634 26.21 32.47 25.82
C GLN A 634 25.89 33.87 26.36
N GLU A 635 26.79 34.85 26.20
CA GLU A 635 26.51 36.24 26.61
C GLU A 635 25.39 36.85 25.78
N PHE A 636 25.36 36.62 24.46
CA PHE A 636 24.30 37.08 23.57
C PHE A 636 22.94 36.42 23.90
N VAL A 637 22.92 35.10 24.05
CA VAL A 637 21.74 34.32 24.44
C VAL A 637 21.19 34.76 25.79
N ARG A 638 22.06 35.05 26.77
CA ARG A 638 21.64 35.53 28.09
C ARG A 638 20.89 36.86 27.98
N ARG A 639 21.41 37.82 27.22
CA ARG A 639 20.75 39.12 27.01
C ARG A 639 19.37 38.95 26.35
N LEU A 640 19.25 38.06 25.36
CA LEU A 640 17.95 37.79 24.73
C LEU A 640 16.94 37.18 25.72
N LYS A 641 17.38 36.24 26.57
CA LYS A 641 16.53 35.63 27.60
C LYS A 641 16.11 36.63 28.69
N GLU A 642 16.97 37.58 29.05
CA GLU A 642 16.62 38.66 29.98
C GLU A 642 15.51 39.55 29.41
N ILE A 643 15.58 39.87 28.10
CA ILE A 643 14.52 40.59 27.40
C ILE A 643 13.23 39.75 27.38
N GLU A 644 13.29 38.46 27.01
CA GLU A 644 12.12 37.56 27.03
C GLU A 644 11.47 37.49 28.42
N LYS A 645 12.27 37.44 29.49
CA LYS A 645 11.76 37.40 30.86
C LYS A 645 10.98 38.67 31.21
N SER A 646 11.49 39.84 30.81
CA SER A 646 10.77 41.13 30.98
C SER A 646 9.49 41.27 30.13
N MET A 647 9.20 40.29 29.26
CA MET A 647 7.93 40.23 28.51
C MET A 647 6.87 39.34 29.17
N GLU A 648 7.26 38.43 30.08
CA GLU A 648 6.40 37.36 30.63
C GLU A 648 5.91 37.63 32.06
N GLU A 649 6.43 38.65 32.73
CA GLU A 649 5.97 39.08 34.05
C GLU A 649 4.66 39.90 33.87
N GLU A 650 3.54 39.20 33.62
CA GLU A 650 2.16 39.75 33.63
C GLU A 650 1.47 39.57 34.99
#